data_AF-A0A399IVX6-F1
#
_entry.id   AF-A0A399IVX6-F1
#
_cell.length_a   1.000
_cell.length_b   1.000
_cell.length_c   1.000
_cell.angle_alpha   90.00
_cell.angle_beta   90.00
_cell.angle_gamma   90.00
#
_symmetry.space_group_name_H-M   'P 1'
#
loop_
_entity.id
_entity.type
_entity.pdbx_description
1 polymer ?
#
loop_
_entity_poly.entity_id
_entity_poly.type
_entity_poly.pdbx_seq_one_letter_code
_entity_poly.pdbx_strand_id
1 'polypeptide(L)'
;MYIKKKLTTFIFSIVIVLSLFTTLGVQAATDDIRIVSDSQVTAKQAKEWAKSKGSTEQFVDLADLYFKYYSSHGGINPAIAYVQAAKETCYGKFGGVLDESFHNPCGLKIATGGSDTDKSAHKKFNSWDEGVKAHLDHLALYAGVSGYPTSNSYDERQFITIKGKAETVNSLGGNWAPSPTYGEEVNQLYNDLLSYSGIKSAIDATTQNSVANNSGKTSSSNTSNANPGVPEVKPSALNAIKAIEVNSADNNTVNIMSNIGWKNQNGEWYYYRSDNTKATGWIKPDNNWYYLKDNGSMATGWINDNGTWYYLNDSGAITKGWLRTNNDCYFLQGDGSMVTGLEVIDNRIYSFNNNGNMEKGWKSINGHSYYFSLDGSMATGWINDSGNKYYLYDTGAMARGWVNLDSAWYYFKESGIMATGWITSGKDTYYLDISTGKMLTSTTIEGYKIGADGKRQTSSNQNDKYDPKSNGSTNNNSSDDKITITVDAGHDYGTHSDGGTVTTIDGITYSESDLDIQVAVKLKNELKKRGYNVVMTREKGEKPDYGSINNSLAHRVEVANKSNSSFFISIHHNAVDGIPTVKGVETYYSVKSKDTEYGGGIDYERLEKSKKMAKAINDSIAEKIDTNNRGAKSDESSAVGTLFVLRNTNMPAVLVETGFITNEEEAKRCASSDEQQKVAEAIAEAIESNLS
;
A
#
# COMPACT_ATOMS: atom_id res chain seq x y z
N MET A 1 -69.63 1.04 49.78
CA MET A 1 -69.59 -0.20 48.96
C MET A 1 -68.50 -0.01 47.92
N TYR A 2 -67.43 -0.81 48.05
CA TYR A 2 -66.47 -1.23 47.00
C TYR A 2 -65.79 -0.14 46.13
N ILE A 3 -64.48 0.15 46.32
CA ILE A 3 -63.31 -0.52 45.68
C ILE A 3 -62.90 0.20 44.38
N LYS A 4 -61.65 0.57 44.05
CA LYS A 4 -60.30 0.19 44.53
C LYS A 4 -59.26 1.25 44.09
N LYS A 5 -58.31 1.53 45.00
CA LYS A 5 -56.82 1.60 44.87
C LYS A 5 -56.21 2.24 43.61
N LYS A 6 -55.48 3.38 43.73
CA LYS A 6 -54.12 3.65 44.29
C LYS A 6 -53.08 3.74 43.16
N LEU A 7 -52.44 4.90 42.97
CA LEU A 7 -51.10 5.28 43.50
C LEU A 7 -49.99 4.64 42.62
N THR A 8 -48.96 5.33 42.10
CA THR A 8 -48.04 6.22 42.82
C THR A 8 -47.13 6.94 41.82
N THR A 9 -46.87 8.22 42.11
CA THR A 9 -45.75 9.05 41.67
C THR A 9 -44.41 8.32 41.68
N PHE A 10 -43.56 8.54 40.68
CA PHE A 10 -42.12 8.38 40.86
C PHE A 10 -41.35 9.55 40.24
N ILE A 11 -40.51 10.11 41.10
CA ILE A 11 -39.55 11.20 40.90
C ILE A 11 -38.44 10.68 40.00
N PHE A 12 -38.05 11.45 38.98
CA PHE A 12 -36.74 11.25 38.35
C PHE A 12 -35.83 12.42 38.69
N SER A 13 -34.87 12.12 39.55
CA SER A 13 -33.77 12.96 39.99
C SER A 13 -32.87 13.30 38.80
N ILE A 14 -32.63 14.59 38.58
CA ILE A 14 -31.56 15.09 37.72
C ILE A 14 -30.27 15.01 38.54
N VAL A 15 -29.42 14.04 38.21
CA VAL A 15 -28.02 13.97 38.65
C VAL A 15 -27.14 14.26 37.45
N ILE A 16 -26.27 15.24 37.64
CA ILE A 16 -25.20 15.66 36.73
C ILE A 16 -24.25 14.47 36.50
N VAL A 17 -24.07 14.06 35.25
CA VAL A 17 -22.92 13.26 34.82
C VAL A 17 -22.14 14.11 33.84
N LEU A 18 -20.93 14.51 34.25
CA LEU A 18 -19.86 14.97 33.37
C LEU A 18 -19.61 13.88 32.32
N SER A 19 -20.02 14.09 31.07
CA SER A 19 -19.43 13.39 29.94
C SER A 19 -18.17 14.16 29.53
N LEU A 20 -17.03 13.57 29.89
CA LEU A 20 -15.71 13.88 29.35
C LEU A 20 -15.78 13.88 27.82
N PHE A 21 -15.32 14.98 27.22
CA PHE A 21 -15.00 15.03 25.80
C PHE A 21 -13.90 14.00 25.54
N THR A 22 -14.22 12.92 24.83
CA THR A 22 -13.19 12.10 24.20
C THR A 22 -12.60 12.88 23.04
N THR A 23 -11.34 13.24 23.20
CA THR A 23 -10.50 13.74 22.13
C THR A 23 -10.46 12.69 21.01
N LEU A 24 -10.97 13.05 19.83
CA LEU A 24 -10.80 12.28 18.61
C LEU A 24 -9.30 12.17 18.32
N GLY A 25 -8.71 11.03 18.66
CA GLY A 25 -7.42 10.63 18.12
C GLY A 25 -7.60 10.36 16.63
N VAL A 26 -7.02 11.21 15.79
CA VAL A 26 -6.96 10.96 14.34
C VAL A 26 -6.03 9.79 14.13
N GLN A 27 -6.61 8.61 13.95
CA GLN A 27 -5.94 7.43 13.44
C GLN A 27 -5.67 7.65 11.95
N ALA A 28 -4.40 7.60 11.54
CA ALA A 28 -4.09 7.38 10.13
C ALA A 28 -4.58 5.97 9.77
N ALA A 29 -5.67 5.90 9.01
CA ALA A 29 -6.27 4.64 8.56
C ALA A 29 -5.29 3.86 7.68
N THR A 30 -5.11 2.57 7.96
CA THR A 30 -4.67 1.62 6.94
C THR A 30 -5.94 1.08 6.27
N ASP A 31 -6.15 1.46 5.01
CA ASP A 31 -7.40 1.31 4.24
C ASP A 31 -7.68 -0.13 3.75
N ASP A 32 -7.63 -1.15 4.62
CA ASP A 32 -8.12 -2.47 4.21
C ASP A 32 -9.64 -2.54 4.35
N ILE A 33 -10.34 -2.46 3.23
CA ILE A 33 -11.79 -2.32 3.19
C ILE A 33 -12.44 -3.69 3.05
N ARG A 34 -13.56 -3.93 3.75
CA ARG A 34 -14.36 -5.15 3.58
C ARG A 34 -15.02 -5.17 2.20
N ILE A 35 -14.93 -6.30 1.51
CA ILE A 35 -15.55 -6.50 0.19
C ILE A 35 -17.08 -6.32 0.27
N VAL A 36 -17.68 -6.84 1.36
CA VAL A 36 -19.08 -6.61 1.71
C VAL A 36 -19.16 -5.34 2.57
N SER A 37 -19.56 -4.24 1.95
CA SER A 37 -19.72 -2.94 2.61
C SER A 37 -20.59 -2.00 1.76
N ASP A 38 -21.11 -0.94 2.39
CA ASP A 38 -21.85 0.09 1.67
C ASP A 38 -20.92 0.95 0.81
N SER A 39 -21.38 1.33 -0.38
CA SER A 39 -20.65 2.28 -1.21
C SER A 39 -20.82 3.70 -0.69
N GLN A 40 -19.72 4.46 -0.67
CA GLN A 40 -19.76 5.88 -0.36
C GLN A 40 -20.03 6.75 -1.60
N VAL A 41 -19.83 6.20 -2.80
CA VAL A 41 -19.99 6.91 -4.08
C VAL A 41 -21.23 6.44 -4.82
N THR A 42 -21.72 7.26 -5.75
CA THR A 42 -22.83 6.94 -6.65
C THR A 42 -22.32 6.37 -7.98
N ALA A 43 -23.19 5.67 -8.73
CA ALA A 43 -22.90 5.24 -10.10
C ALA A 43 -22.45 6.41 -10.99
N LYS A 44 -23.08 7.59 -10.84
CA LYS A 44 -22.71 8.79 -11.58
C LYS A 44 -21.27 9.24 -11.28
N GLN A 45 -20.88 9.27 -10.02
CA GLN A 45 -19.50 9.61 -9.62
C GLN A 45 -18.49 8.58 -10.15
N ALA A 46 -18.82 7.28 -10.09
CA ALA A 46 -18.01 6.23 -10.68
C ALA A 46 -17.84 6.40 -12.20
N LYS A 47 -18.89 6.78 -12.92
CA LYS A 47 -18.84 7.10 -14.36
C LYS A 47 -17.92 8.28 -14.66
N GLU A 48 -18.06 9.37 -13.90
CA GLU A 48 -17.24 10.58 -14.07
C GLU A 48 -15.76 10.29 -13.79
N TRP A 49 -15.49 9.50 -12.75
CA TRP A 49 -14.15 9.01 -12.44
C TRP A 49 -13.58 8.18 -13.59
N ALA A 50 -14.30 7.18 -14.09
CA ALA A 50 -13.84 6.34 -15.20
C ALA A 50 -13.53 7.16 -16.47
N LYS A 51 -14.39 8.12 -16.82
CA LYS A 51 -14.13 9.07 -17.91
C LYS A 51 -12.84 9.85 -17.68
N SER A 52 -12.58 10.31 -16.45
CA SER A 52 -11.35 11.03 -16.11
C SER A 52 -10.08 10.17 -16.27
N LYS A 53 -10.19 8.84 -16.25
CA LYS A 53 -9.09 7.88 -16.48
C LYS A 53 -8.97 7.45 -17.96
N GLY A 54 -9.76 8.03 -18.86
CA GLY A 54 -9.77 7.69 -20.28
C GLY A 54 -10.33 6.30 -20.56
N SER A 55 -11.32 5.85 -19.77
CA SER A 55 -12.04 4.60 -20.02
C SER A 55 -12.81 4.59 -21.35
N THR A 56 -13.05 3.40 -21.90
CA THR A 56 -13.98 3.23 -23.02
C THR A 56 -15.41 3.55 -22.60
N GLU A 57 -16.26 3.98 -23.54
CA GLU A 57 -17.67 4.30 -23.25
C GLU A 57 -18.41 3.10 -22.67
N GLN A 58 -18.17 1.90 -23.21
CA GLN A 58 -18.75 0.66 -22.69
C GLN A 58 -18.38 0.41 -21.21
N PHE A 59 -17.13 0.67 -20.81
CA PHE A 59 -16.69 0.49 -19.42
C PHE A 59 -17.32 1.49 -18.48
N VAL A 60 -17.45 2.73 -18.92
CA VAL A 60 -18.15 3.77 -18.17
C VAL A 60 -19.56 3.29 -17.84
N ASP A 61 -20.26 2.70 -18.80
CA ASP A 61 -21.64 2.22 -18.60
C ASP A 61 -21.77 1.00 -17.66
N LEU A 62 -20.69 0.24 -17.43
CA LEU A 62 -20.73 -0.87 -16.47
C LEU A 62 -21.01 -0.41 -15.03
N ALA A 63 -20.69 0.85 -14.69
CA ALA A 63 -21.00 1.40 -13.37
C ALA A 63 -22.50 1.25 -13.04
N ASP A 64 -23.40 1.49 -14.00
CA ASP A 64 -24.84 1.37 -13.75
C ASP A 64 -25.23 -0.07 -13.40
N LEU A 65 -24.58 -1.07 -14.01
CA LEU A 65 -24.85 -2.48 -13.74
C LEU A 65 -24.36 -2.91 -12.35
N TYR A 66 -23.14 -2.50 -11.95
CA TYR A 66 -22.64 -2.81 -10.60
C TYR A 66 -23.57 -2.24 -9.53
N PHE A 67 -23.94 -0.97 -9.66
CA PHE A 67 -24.85 -0.31 -8.71
C PHE A 67 -26.30 -0.81 -8.78
N LYS A 68 -26.71 -1.41 -9.89
CA LYS A 68 -28.02 -2.07 -10.02
C LYS A 68 -28.06 -3.42 -9.31
N TYR A 69 -27.01 -4.24 -9.43
CA TYR A 69 -27.06 -5.65 -9.03
C TYR A 69 -26.46 -5.98 -7.66
N TYR A 70 -25.64 -5.10 -7.09
CA TYR A 70 -24.86 -5.40 -5.88
C TYR A 70 -25.69 -5.94 -4.71
N SER A 71 -26.88 -5.38 -4.44
CA SER A 71 -27.73 -5.77 -3.32
C SER A 71 -28.33 -7.17 -3.48
N SER A 72 -28.64 -7.56 -4.73
CA SER A 72 -29.16 -8.89 -5.08
C SER A 72 -28.06 -9.96 -5.26
N HIS A 73 -26.80 -9.55 -5.35
CA HIS A 73 -25.65 -10.42 -5.60
C HIS A 73 -24.59 -10.25 -4.49
N GLY A 74 -24.99 -10.65 -3.28
CA GLY A 74 -24.10 -10.77 -2.12
C GLY A 74 -23.84 -9.48 -1.31
N GLY A 75 -24.42 -8.34 -1.69
CA GLY A 75 -24.22 -7.08 -0.97
C GLY A 75 -22.78 -6.55 -1.07
N ILE A 76 -22.07 -6.92 -2.14
CA ILE A 76 -20.70 -6.48 -2.41
C ILE A 76 -20.69 -4.97 -2.63
N ASN A 77 -19.65 -4.28 -2.17
CA ASN A 77 -19.52 -2.86 -2.43
C ASN A 77 -19.39 -2.63 -3.96
N PRO A 78 -20.39 -1.99 -4.62
CA PRO A 78 -20.41 -1.88 -6.08
C PRO A 78 -19.23 -1.07 -6.63
N ALA A 79 -18.72 -0.11 -5.87
CA ALA A 79 -17.59 0.71 -6.29
C ALA A 79 -16.26 -0.04 -6.20
N ILE A 80 -16.08 -0.92 -5.20
CA ILE A 80 -14.92 -1.81 -5.11
C ILE A 80 -14.89 -2.78 -6.30
N ALA A 81 -16.01 -3.45 -6.57
CA ALA A 81 -16.13 -4.34 -7.71
C ALA A 81 -15.91 -3.61 -9.05
N TYR A 82 -16.37 -2.36 -9.15
CA TYR A 82 -16.17 -1.52 -10.34
C TYR A 82 -14.70 -1.14 -10.56
N VAL A 83 -13.98 -0.71 -9.52
CA VAL A 83 -12.55 -0.37 -9.66
C VAL A 83 -11.68 -1.61 -9.86
N GLN A 84 -12.07 -2.76 -9.30
CA GLN A 84 -11.45 -4.04 -9.62
C GLN A 84 -11.63 -4.37 -11.11
N ALA A 85 -12.83 -4.17 -11.67
CA ALA A 85 -13.05 -4.33 -13.10
C ALA A 85 -12.21 -3.36 -13.94
N ALA A 86 -11.99 -2.14 -13.46
CA ALA A 86 -11.08 -1.18 -14.12
C ALA A 86 -9.65 -1.74 -14.18
N LYS A 87 -9.16 -2.29 -13.07
CA LYS A 87 -7.85 -2.96 -13.00
C LYS A 87 -7.77 -4.14 -13.94
N GLU A 88 -8.78 -5.00 -13.98
CA GLU A 88 -8.78 -6.25 -14.75
C GLU A 88 -8.87 -6.00 -16.26
N THR A 89 -9.65 -5.00 -16.67
CA THR A 89 -9.91 -4.73 -18.09
C THR A 89 -9.04 -3.61 -18.65
N CYS A 90 -8.16 -3.02 -17.83
CA CYS A 90 -7.51 -1.75 -18.16
C CYS A 90 -8.55 -0.69 -18.57
N TYR A 91 -9.50 -0.40 -17.67
CA TYR A 91 -10.54 0.61 -17.88
C TYR A 91 -11.39 0.34 -19.14
N GLY A 92 -11.63 -0.94 -19.42
CA GLY A 92 -12.33 -1.49 -20.59
C GLY A 92 -11.65 -1.30 -21.93
N LYS A 93 -10.35 -1.00 -21.93
CA LYS A 93 -9.54 -1.00 -23.15
C LYS A 93 -9.20 -2.42 -23.60
N PHE A 94 -9.22 -3.37 -22.66
CA PHE A 94 -8.85 -4.77 -22.88
C PHE A 94 -7.48 -4.87 -23.56
N GLY A 95 -7.23 -5.99 -24.23
CA GLY A 95 -6.08 -6.18 -25.11
C GLY A 95 -5.17 -7.33 -24.69
N GLY A 96 -5.68 -8.22 -23.84
CA GLY A 96 -5.06 -9.50 -23.56
C GLY A 96 -5.74 -10.60 -24.34
N VAL A 97 -5.84 -11.75 -23.71
CA VAL A 97 -6.62 -12.88 -24.19
C VAL A 97 -8.11 -12.51 -24.36
N LEU A 98 -8.60 -11.60 -23.51
CA LEU A 98 -9.97 -11.12 -23.53
C LEU A 98 -10.08 -9.78 -24.22
N ASP A 99 -11.16 -9.65 -24.97
CA ASP A 99 -11.65 -8.45 -25.61
C ASP A 99 -13.07 -8.17 -25.13
N GLU A 100 -13.62 -7.02 -25.53
CA GLU A 100 -14.95 -6.57 -25.12
C GLU A 100 -16.07 -7.59 -25.44
N SER A 101 -15.89 -8.42 -26.50
CA SER A 101 -16.87 -9.42 -26.91
C SER A 101 -17.06 -10.56 -25.91
N PHE A 102 -16.18 -10.69 -24.92
CA PHE A 102 -16.31 -11.68 -23.84
C PHE A 102 -17.33 -11.27 -22.79
N HIS A 103 -17.66 -9.98 -22.70
CA HIS A 103 -18.49 -9.42 -21.63
C HIS A 103 -18.00 -9.84 -20.23
N ASN A 104 -16.69 -10.03 -20.06
CA ASN A 104 -16.08 -10.55 -18.85
C ASN A 104 -15.26 -9.42 -18.17
N PRO A 105 -15.77 -8.80 -17.09
CA PRO A 105 -15.16 -7.61 -16.53
C PRO A 105 -14.01 -7.91 -15.56
N CYS A 106 -13.71 -9.18 -15.27
CA CYS A 106 -12.84 -9.54 -14.16
C CYS A 106 -11.94 -10.76 -14.41
N GLY A 107 -11.84 -11.22 -15.67
CA GLY A 107 -10.96 -12.33 -16.05
C GLY A 107 -11.43 -13.69 -15.54
N LEU A 108 -12.74 -13.87 -15.33
CA LEU A 108 -13.29 -15.15 -14.86
C LEU A 108 -13.00 -16.28 -15.84
N LYS A 109 -12.52 -17.41 -15.30
CA LYS A 109 -12.26 -18.64 -16.05
C LYS A 109 -13.49 -19.54 -16.12
N ILE A 110 -13.52 -20.44 -17.11
CA ILE A 110 -14.47 -21.57 -17.11
C ILE A 110 -14.16 -22.54 -15.95
N ALA A 111 -15.08 -23.45 -15.65
CA ALA A 111 -14.95 -24.38 -14.52
C ALA A 111 -13.61 -25.15 -14.49
N THR A 112 -13.13 -25.61 -15.65
CA THR A 112 -11.86 -26.35 -15.79
C THR A 112 -10.62 -25.50 -15.48
N GLY A 113 -10.73 -24.17 -15.54
CA GLY A 113 -9.59 -23.28 -15.45
C GLY A 113 -8.70 -23.33 -16.70
N GLY A 114 -7.42 -22.98 -16.53
CA GLY A 114 -6.42 -22.96 -17.61
C GLY A 114 -5.43 -21.81 -17.46
N SER A 115 -4.56 -21.62 -18.46
CA SER A 115 -3.57 -20.54 -18.50
C SER A 115 -4.25 -19.18 -18.65
N ASP A 116 -3.65 -18.12 -18.08
CA ASP A 116 -4.10 -16.74 -18.30
C ASP A 116 -3.95 -16.30 -19.76
N THR A 117 -3.09 -17.00 -20.52
CA THR A 117 -2.80 -16.76 -21.94
C THR A 117 -3.70 -17.55 -22.91
N ASP A 118 -4.59 -18.42 -22.41
CA ASP A 118 -5.47 -19.27 -23.22
C ASP A 118 -6.90 -18.72 -23.28
N LYS A 119 -7.33 -18.30 -24.47
CA LYS A 119 -8.67 -17.72 -24.72
C LYS A 119 -9.82 -18.66 -24.41
N SER A 120 -9.61 -19.97 -24.55
CA SER A 120 -10.62 -20.97 -24.25
C SER A 120 -10.79 -21.26 -22.75
N ALA A 121 -9.79 -20.88 -21.94
CA ALA A 121 -9.85 -21.03 -20.49
C ALA A 121 -10.71 -19.96 -19.81
N HIS A 122 -11.10 -18.90 -20.53
CA HIS A 122 -11.86 -17.79 -19.99
C HIS A 122 -13.34 -17.84 -20.35
N LYS A 123 -14.18 -17.42 -19.41
CA LYS A 123 -15.62 -17.41 -19.59
C LYS A 123 -16.02 -16.27 -20.51
N LYS A 124 -16.71 -16.60 -21.60
CA LYS A 124 -17.46 -15.65 -22.43
C LYS A 124 -18.91 -15.64 -22.00
N PHE A 125 -19.42 -14.47 -21.63
CA PHE A 125 -20.81 -14.26 -21.24
C PHE A 125 -21.64 -13.74 -22.41
N ASN A 126 -22.96 -13.97 -22.39
CA ASN A 126 -23.83 -13.52 -23.47
C ASN A 126 -24.08 -12.02 -23.44
N SER A 127 -23.89 -11.37 -22.28
CA SER A 127 -24.08 -9.94 -22.10
C SER A 127 -23.29 -9.40 -20.90
N TRP A 128 -23.11 -8.08 -20.86
CA TRP A 128 -22.51 -7.38 -19.71
C TRP A 128 -23.29 -7.58 -18.41
N ASP A 129 -24.62 -7.72 -18.48
CA ASP A 129 -25.45 -8.06 -17.32
C ASP A 129 -25.04 -9.39 -16.69
N GLU A 130 -24.79 -10.43 -17.49
CA GLU A 130 -24.34 -11.74 -16.99
C GLU A 130 -22.93 -11.65 -16.39
N GLY A 131 -22.00 -10.97 -17.07
CA GLY A 131 -20.61 -10.84 -16.61
C GLY A 131 -20.47 -10.05 -15.31
N VAL A 132 -21.22 -8.95 -15.15
CA VAL A 132 -21.22 -8.15 -13.91
C VAL A 132 -21.81 -8.94 -12.74
N LYS A 133 -22.92 -9.68 -12.97
CA LYS A 133 -23.50 -10.56 -11.94
C LYS A 133 -22.55 -11.67 -11.53
N ALA A 134 -21.92 -12.33 -12.51
CA ALA A 134 -20.91 -13.36 -12.27
C ALA A 134 -19.73 -12.82 -11.44
N HIS A 135 -19.26 -11.61 -11.73
CA HIS A 135 -18.20 -10.96 -10.95
C HIS A 135 -18.62 -10.74 -9.50
N LEU A 136 -19.80 -10.16 -9.28
CA LEU A 136 -20.34 -9.94 -7.93
C LEU A 136 -20.54 -11.25 -7.17
N ASP A 137 -21.08 -12.28 -7.82
CA ASP A 137 -21.28 -13.61 -7.25
C ASP A 137 -19.95 -14.30 -6.89
N HIS A 138 -18.90 -14.09 -7.69
CA HIS A 138 -17.58 -14.62 -7.39
C HIS A 138 -16.96 -13.93 -6.18
N LEU A 139 -17.05 -12.60 -6.10
CA LEU A 139 -16.60 -11.83 -4.93
C LEU A 139 -17.39 -12.21 -3.67
N ALA A 140 -18.70 -12.42 -3.78
CA ALA A 140 -19.55 -12.87 -2.67
C ALA A 140 -19.15 -14.24 -2.15
N LEU A 141 -18.78 -15.16 -3.05
CA LEU A 141 -18.23 -16.46 -2.68
C LEU A 141 -16.90 -16.30 -1.92
N TYR A 142 -15.94 -15.54 -2.46
CA TYR A 142 -14.65 -15.27 -1.80
C TYR A 142 -14.81 -14.61 -0.43
N ALA A 143 -15.75 -13.66 -0.30
CA ALA A 143 -16.07 -12.97 0.94
C ALA A 143 -16.88 -13.81 1.95
N GLY A 144 -17.23 -15.05 1.60
CA GLY A 144 -17.90 -15.97 2.51
C GLY A 144 -19.38 -15.67 2.73
N VAL A 145 -20.02 -14.91 1.83
CA VAL A 145 -21.41 -14.47 1.98
C VAL A 145 -22.37 -15.66 2.13
N SER A 146 -23.33 -15.52 3.03
CA SER A 146 -24.38 -16.53 3.23
C SER A 146 -25.21 -16.71 1.95
N GLY A 147 -25.54 -17.95 1.60
CA GLY A 147 -26.21 -18.28 0.34
C GLY A 147 -25.27 -18.61 -0.84
N TYR A 148 -23.95 -18.46 -0.66
CA TYR A 148 -22.94 -18.88 -1.63
C TYR A 148 -22.20 -20.16 -1.17
N PRO A 149 -21.76 -21.05 -2.08
CA PRO A 149 -21.98 -21.01 -3.53
C PRO A 149 -23.47 -21.13 -3.89
N THR A 150 -23.88 -20.50 -4.99
CA THR A 150 -25.27 -20.49 -5.46
C THR A 150 -25.41 -21.16 -6.82
N SER A 151 -26.49 -21.90 -7.03
CA SER A 151 -26.80 -22.55 -8.31
C SER A 151 -27.30 -21.58 -9.37
N ASN A 152 -27.64 -20.35 -8.99
CA ASN A 152 -28.22 -19.32 -9.87
C ASN A 152 -27.17 -18.33 -10.40
N SER A 153 -25.88 -18.62 -10.22
CA SER A 153 -24.79 -17.78 -10.70
C SER A 153 -24.47 -18.05 -12.18
N TYR A 154 -24.05 -17.00 -12.89
CA TYR A 154 -23.44 -17.12 -14.22
C TYR A 154 -21.95 -17.49 -14.16
N ASP A 155 -21.32 -17.34 -12.99
CA ASP A 155 -19.98 -17.86 -12.70
C ASP A 155 -20.04 -19.37 -12.49
N GLU A 156 -19.32 -20.13 -13.33
CA GLU A 156 -19.27 -21.59 -13.24
C GLU A 156 -18.33 -22.08 -12.12
N ARG A 157 -17.53 -21.19 -11.53
CA ARG A 157 -16.53 -21.50 -10.50
C ARG A 157 -17.08 -21.29 -9.09
N GLN A 158 -18.33 -21.67 -8.89
CA GLN A 158 -19.01 -21.66 -7.58
C GLN A 158 -18.54 -22.81 -6.69
N PHE A 159 -17.22 -22.88 -6.46
CA PHE A 159 -16.57 -23.93 -5.69
C PHE A 159 -16.59 -23.61 -4.21
N ILE A 160 -17.11 -24.53 -3.39
CA ILE A 160 -17.12 -24.35 -1.93
C ILE A 160 -15.71 -24.16 -1.35
N THR A 161 -14.68 -24.69 -2.02
CA THR A 161 -13.28 -24.62 -1.59
C THR A 161 -12.66 -23.23 -1.64
N ILE A 162 -13.30 -22.25 -2.30
CA ILE A 162 -12.86 -20.85 -2.31
C ILE A 162 -13.72 -19.95 -1.43
N LYS A 163 -14.75 -20.51 -0.78
CA LYS A 163 -15.64 -19.74 0.08
C LYS A 163 -14.89 -19.17 1.29
N GLY A 164 -15.01 -17.85 1.51
CA GLY A 164 -14.45 -17.18 2.69
C GLY A 164 -12.93 -17.00 2.67
N LYS A 165 -12.26 -17.23 1.53
CA LYS A 165 -10.81 -17.03 1.41
C LYS A 165 -10.37 -15.57 1.41
N ALA A 166 -11.27 -14.63 1.15
CA ALA A 166 -10.96 -13.21 1.12
C ALA A 166 -12.13 -12.35 1.61
N GLU A 167 -12.14 -11.97 2.89
CA GLU A 167 -13.18 -11.08 3.45
C GLU A 167 -12.92 -9.58 3.18
N THR A 168 -11.66 -9.21 3.01
CA THR A 168 -11.21 -7.83 2.76
C THR A 168 -10.58 -7.69 1.38
N VAL A 169 -10.50 -6.47 0.87
CA VAL A 169 -9.92 -6.21 -0.46
C VAL A 169 -8.44 -6.62 -0.49
N ASN A 170 -7.64 -6.35 0.55
CA ASN A 170 -6.24 -6.80 0.57
C ASN A 170 -6.12 -8.32 0.49
N SER A 171 -7.03 -9.05 1.15
CA SER A 171 -7.03 -10.52 1.14
C SER A 171 -7.32 -11.15 -0.24
N LEU A 172 -7.71 -10.35 -1.24
CA LEU A 172 -7.74 -10.79 -2.65
C LEU A 172 -6.33 -11.06 -3.20
N GLY A 173 -5.28 -10.46 -2.63
CA GLY A 173 -3.89 -10.77 -2.96
C GLY A 173 -3.55 -12.24 -2.63
N GLY A 174 -2.94 -12.95 -3.57
CA GLY A 174 -2.64 -14.38 -3.47
C GLY A 174 -3.85 -15.33 -3.59
N ASN A 175 -5.07 -14.84 -3.39
CA ASN A 175 -6.31 -15.64 -3.41
C ASN A 175 -7.10 -15.50 -4.73
N TRP A 176 -7.33 -14.26 -5.17
CA TRP A 176 -7.97 -13.93 -6.45
C TRP A 176 -6.94 -13.91 -7.58
N ALA A 177 -5.82 -13.21 -7.34
CA ALA A 177 -4.70 -13.11 -8.27
C ALA A 177 -3.40 -13.58 -7.59
N PRO A 178 -2.44 -14.15 -8.34
CA PRO A 178 -1.16 -14.59 -7.77
C PRO A 178 -0.35 -13.47 -7.10
N SER A 179 -0.55 -12.21 -7.52
CA SER A 179 0.16 -11.07 -6.94
C SER A 179 -0.29 -10.84 -5.49
N PRO A 180 0.63 -10.79 -4.49
CA PRO A 180 0.28 -10.51 -3.11
C PRO A 180 -0.19 -9.06 -2.90
N THR A 181 0.23 -8.11 -3.75
CA THR A 181 -0.16 -6.69 -3.68
C THR A 181 -1.46 -6.38 -4.42
N TYR A 182 -2.08 -7.38 -5.06
CA TYR A 182 -3.25 -7.16 -5.91
C TYR A 182 -4.36 -6.38 -5.20
N GLY A 183 -4.68 -6.77 -3.95
CA GLY A 183 -5.71 -6.13 -3.17
C GLY A 183 -5.36 -4.69 -2.76
N GLU A 184 -4.10 -4.42 -2.44
CA GLU A 184 -3.63 -3.06 -2.14
C GLU A 184 -3.83 -2.13 -3.34
N GLU A 185 -3.57 -2.62 -4.55
CA GLU A 185 -3.80 -1.87 -5.79
C GLU A 185 -5.29 -1.60 -6.04
N VAL A 186 -6.18 -2.55 -5.71
CA VAL A 186 -7.64 -2.34 -5.79
C VAL A 186 -8.09 -1.29 -4.77
N ASN A 187 -7.57 -1.34 -3.53
CA ASN A 187 -7.85 -0.32 -2.51
C ASN A 187 -7.36 1.07 -2.93
N GLN A 188 -6.18 1.16 -3.56
CA GLN A 188 -5.68 2.41 -4.13
C GLN A 188 -6.62 2.99 -5.19
N LEU A 189 -7.15 2.16 -6.10
CA LEU A 189 -8.12 2.62 -7.09
C LEU A 189 -9.44 3.07 -6.47
N TYR A 190 -9.90 2.37 -5.43
CA TYR A 190 -11.11 2.77 -4.72
C TYR A 190 -10.92 4.10 -3.99
N ASN A 191 -9.78 4.29 -3.32
CA ASN A 191 -9.43 5.56 -2.67
C ASN A 191 -9.29 6.72 -3.66
N ASP A 192 -8.74 6.46 -4.85
CA ASP A 192 -8.68 7.44 -5.94
C ASP A 192 -10.09 7.82 -6.43
N LEU A 193 -11.00 6.86 -6.53
CA LEU A 193 -12.42 7.11 -6.82
C LEU A 193 -13.12 7.93 -5.72
N LEU A 194 -12.90 7.61 -4.44
CA LEU A 194 -13.42 8.39 -3.32
C LEU A 194 -12.92 9.84 -3.38
N SER A 195 -11.61 10.02 -3.56
CA SER A 195 -10.96 11.33 -3.63
C SER A 195 -11.48 12.15 -4.80
N TYR A 196 -11.61 11.56 -6.00
CA TYR A 196 -12.20 12.21 -7.17
C TYR A 196 -13.64 12.66 -6.92
N SER A 197 -14.39 11.87 -6.15
CA SER A 197 -15.79 12.12 -5.83
C SER A 197 -15.99 13.19 -4.74
N GLY A 198 -14.90 13.80 -4.24
CA GLY A 198 -14.93 14.75 -3.13
C GLY A 198 -15.18 14.09 -1.77
N ILE A 199 -15.12 12.76 -1.69
CA ILE A 199 -15.28 11.99 -0.47
C ILE A 199 -13.91 11.83 0.13
N LYS A 200 -13.66 12.61 1.17
CA LYS A 200 -12.40 12.54 1.90
C LYS A 200 -12.43 11.32 2.81
N SER A 201 -11.40 10.47 2.75
CA SER A 201 -11.20 9.39 3.74
C SER A 201 -11.27 9.97 5.16
N ALA A 202 -11.66 9.16 6.14
CA ALA A 202 -12.05 9.53 7.52
C ALA A 202 -11.08 10.47 8.32
N ILE A 203 -9.93 10.81 7.76
CA ILE A 203 -8.91 11.74 8.26
C ILE A 203 -9.35 13.22 8.14
N ASP A 204 -10.35 13.54 7.31
CA ASP A 204 -10.60 14.91 6.86
C ASP A 204 -11.90 15.55 7.38
N ALA A 205 -12.67 14.82 8.21
CA ALA A 205 -14.01 15.21 8.65
C ALA A 205 -14.07 16.18 9.85
N THR A 206 -12.94 16.62 10.41
CA THR A 206 -12.92 17.45 11.64
C THR A 206 -12.84 18.97 11.40
N THR A 207 -12.95 19.47 10.16
CA THR A 207 -12.78 20.92 9.86
C THR A 207 -14.01 21.60 9.27
N GLN A 208 -15.17 21.46 9.90
CA GLN A 208 -16.30 22.37 9.69
C GLN A 208 -16.98 22.69 11.03
N ASN A 209 -16.41 23.66 11.75
CA ASN A 209 -17.17 24.53 12.66
C ASN A 209 -16.31 25.74 13.08
N SER A 210 -16.22 26.73 12.19
CA SER A 210 -16.14 28.16 12.55
C SER A 210 -15.92 29.01 11.30
N VAL A 211 -16.97 29.19 10.49
CA VAL A 211 -17.03 30.36 9.60
C VAL A 211 -18.38 31.03 9.83
N ALA A 212 -18.37 32.06 10.68
CA ALA A 212 -19.42 33.06 10.73
C ALA A 212 -18.81 34.41 10.36
N ASN A 213 -19.29 34.93 9.23
CA ASN A 213 -19.37 36.33 8.78
C ASN A 213 -18.56 37.40 9.54
N ASN A 214 -17.72 38.15 8.81
CA ASN A 214 -18.11 39.53 8.50
C ASN A 214 -17.32 40.17 7.35
N SER A 215 -18.05 40.99 6.58
CA SER A 215 -17.61 41.81 5.47
C SER A 215 -16.76 43.01 5.88
N GLY A 216 -15.74 43.29 5.07
CA GLY A 216 -15.31 44.64 4.66
C GLY A 216 -14.61 45.56 5.67
N LYS A 217 -13.28 45.73 5.53
CA LYS A 217 -12.64 47.04 5.30
C LYS A 217 -11.15 46.87 4.96
N THR A 218 -10.76 47.42 3.82
CA THR A 218 -9.37 47.65 3.42
C THR A 218 -8.66 48.56 4.41
N SER A 219 -7.50 48.15 4.91
CA SER A 219 -6.47 49.04 5.45
C SER A 219 -5.11 48.35 5.30
N SER A 220 -4.24 48.97 4.53
CA SER A 220 -2.86 48.54 4.29
C SER A 220 -2.07 48.51 5.60
N SER A 221 -1.63 47.33 5.99
CA SER A 221 -0.53 47.15 6.94
C SER A 221 0.49 46.24 6.28
N ASN A 222 1.74 46.69 6.19
CA ASN A 222 2.89 45.90 5.72
C ASN A 222 2.89 44.49 6.35
N THR A 223 2.41 43.50 5.60
CA THR A 223 2.54 42.09 5.97
C THR A 223 3.92 41.63 5.54
N SER A 224 4.79 41.36 6.51
CA SER A 224 5.98 40.53 6.25
C SER A 224 5.48 39.18 5.75
N ASN A 225 5.51 38.96 4.44
CA ASN A 225 5.14 37.66 3.87
C ASN A 225 6.10 36.62 4.44
N ALA A 226 5.55 35.60 5.09
CA ALA A 226 6.33 34.49 5.59
C ALA A 226 7.12 33.87 4.44
N ASN A 227 8.43 33.73 4.61
CA ASN A 227 9.31 33.10 3.65
C ASN A 227 10.33 32.24 4.42
N PRO A 228 10.14 30.92 4.48
CA PRO A 228 10.95 30.04 5.31
C PRO A 228 12.31 29.67 4.70
N GLY A 229 12.65 30.17 3.51
CA GLY A 229 13.94 29.90 2.89
C GLY A 229 14.00 30.25 1.42
N VAL A 230 14.92 29.60 0.70
CA VAL A 230 14.96 29.62 -0.77
C VAL A 230 13.90 28.64 -1.25
N PRO A 231 12.86 29.09 -1.98
CA PRO A 231 11.85 28.20 -2.53
C PRO A 231 12.50 27.25 -3.53
N GLU A 232 11.97 26.03 -3.63
CA GLU A 232 12.37 25.11 -4.69
C GLU A 232 12.14 25.76 -6.06
N VAL A 233 13.10 25.58 -6.96
CA VAL A 233 12.92 25.93 -8.37
C VAL A 233 12.20 24.77 -9.04
N LYS A 234 10.92 24.98 -9.35
CA LYS A 234 10.10 24.05 -10.13
C LYS A 234 10.81 23.59 -11.41
N PRO A 235 10.99 22.27 -11.63
CA PRO A 235 11.58 21.75 -12.86
C PRO A 235 10.70 21.98 -14.10
N SER A 236 11.35 22.08 -15.27
CA SER A 236 10.68 22.20 -16.57
C SER A 236 9.83 20.98 -16.93
N ALA A 237 8.81 21.19 -17.76
CA ALA A 237 7.96 20.10 -18.26
C ALA A 237 8.76 19.05 -19.04
N LEU A 238 8.34 17.79 -18.93
CA LEU A 238 8.84 16.72 -19.78
C LEU A 238 8.52 17.00 -21.25
N ASN A 239 9.46 16.65 -22.12
CA ASN A 239 9.24 16.64 -23.55
C ASN A 239 8.67 15.28 -23.94
N ALA A 240 7.34 15.16 -23.94
CA ALA A 240 6.62 13.97 -24.40
C ALA A 240 6.17 14.16 -25.86
N ILE A 241 6.31 13.11 -26.66
CA ILE A 241 5.89 13.13 -28.07
C ILE A 241 4.39 12.85 -28.13
N LYS A 242 3.64 13.53 -29.01
CA LYS A 242 2.20 13.25 -29.17
C LYS A 242 2.05 12.03 -30.08
N ALA A 243 1.32 11.02 -29.60
CA ALA A 243 1.07 9.81 -30.36
C ALA A 243 0.33 10.14 -31.66
N ILE A 244 0.65 9.41 -32.74
CA ILE A 244 -0.12 9.47 -33.98
C ILE A 244 -1.53 8.97 -33.68
N GLU A 245 -2.54 9.81 -33.91
CA GLU A 245 -3.94 9.50 -33.58
C GLU A 245 -4.44 8.27 -34.33
N VAL A 246 -5.16 7.39 -33.63
CA VAL A 246 -5.65 6.10 -34.17
C VAL A 246 -6.55 6.28 -35.40
N ASN A 247 -7.29 7.39 -35.46
CA ASN A 247 -8.21 7.73 -36.54
C ASN A 247 -7.57 8.60 -37.64
N SER A 248 -6.25 8.77 -37.63
CA SER A 248 -5.56 9.54 -38.67
C SER A 248 -5.76 8.89 -40.05
N ALA A 249 -5.95 9.74 -41.07
CA ALA A 249 -6.10 9.27 -42.44
C ALA A 249 -4.81 8.59 -42.89
N ASP A 250 -4.91 7.30 -43.16
CA ASP A 250 -3.80 6.50 -43.66
C ASP A 250 -3.60 6.79 -45.16
N ASN A 251 -2.65 7.69 -45.45
CA ASN A 251 -2.29 8.12 -46.81
C ASN A 251 -1.39 7.11 -47.55
N ASN A 252 -1.15 5.93 -46.97
CA ASN A 252 -0.22 4.97 -47.52
C ASN A 252 -0.87 4.10 -48.59
N THR A 253 -0.20 3.95 -49.74
CA THR A 253 -0.81 3.54 -51.02
C THR A 253 -0.76 2.03 -51.31
N VAL A 254 -0.38 1.19 -50.34
CA VAL A 254 -0.27 -0.27 -50.57
C VAL A 254 -1.65 -0.92 -50.54
N ASN A 255 -2.48 -0.60 -51.53
CA ASN A 255 -3.77 -1.25 -51.72
C ASN A 255 -3.58 -2.43 -52.67
N ILE A 256 -3.68 -3.66 -52.16
CA ILE A 256 -3.58 -4.87 -52.98
C ILE A 256 -4.99 -5.26 -53.46
N MET A 257 -5.17 -5.33 -54.78
CA MET A 257 -6.41 -5.83 -55.38
C MET A 257 -6.18 -7.23 -55.94
N SER A 258 -7.04 -8.18 -55.58
CA SER A 258 -6.99 -9.56 -56.08
C SER A 258 -8.39 -10.08 -56.40
N ASN A 259 -8.51 -10.82 -57.51
CA ASN A 259 -9.72 -11.58 -57.83
C ASN A 259 -9.75 -12.98 -57.18
N ILE A 260 -8.69 -13.38 -56.46
CA ILE A 260 -8.60 -14.64 -55.71
C ILE A 260 -8.72 -14.39 -54.20
N GLY A 261 -7.93 -13.46 -53.66
CA GLY A 261 -7.97 -13.06 -52.25
C GLY A 261 -7.52 -14.14 -51.27
N TRP A 262 -8.14 -14.14 -50.09
CA TRP A 262 -7.79 -15.01 -48.97
C TRP A 262 -8.12 -16.49 -49.23
N LYS A 263 -7.19 -17.39 -48.87
CA LYS A 263 -7.38 -18.85 -48.83
C LYS A 263 -6.87 -19.43 -47.52
N ASN A 264 -7.70 -20.25 -46.87
CA ASN A 264 -7.27 -21.08 -45.74
C ASN A 264 -6.74 -22.41 -46.27
N GLN A 265 -5.52 -22.77 -45.87
CA GLN A 265 -4.87 -24.03 -46.22
C GLN A 265 -4.30 -24.64 -44.94
N ASN A 266 -4.87 -25.77 -44.51
CA ASN A 266 -4.45 -26.51 -43.31
C ASN A 266 -4.40 -25.63 -42.03
N GLY A 267 -5.33 -24.70 -41.88
CA GLY A 267 -5.41 -23.82 -40.70
C GLY A 267 -4.61 -22.53 -40.81
N GLU A 268 -3.81 -22.34 -41.86
CA GLU A 268 -3.10 -21.10 -42.13
C GLU A 268 -3.79 -20.28 -43.24
N TRP A 269 -3.84 -18.97 -43.06
CA TRP A 269 -4.38 -18.05 -44.06
C TRP A 269 -3.29 -17.51 -44.98
N TYR A 270 -3.59 -17.44 -46.27
CA TYR A 270 -2.72 -16.92 -47.33
C TYR A 270 -3.51 -15.92 -48.17
N TYR A 271 -2.89 -14.83 -48.62
CA TYR A 271 -3.50 -13.94 -49.60
C TYR A 271 -2.91 -14.21 -50.98
N TYR A 272 -3.74 -14.65 -51.92
CA TYR A 272 -3.33 -14.90 -53.30
C TYR A 272 -3.57 -13.66 -54.16
N ARG A 273 -2.60 -13.30 -54.99
CA ARG A 273 -2.71 -12.27 -56.04
C ARG A 273 -3.45 -12.84 -57.25
N SER A 274 -3.91 -11.98 -58.16
CA SER A 274 -4.67 -12.39 -59.35
C SER A 274 -3.89 -13.30 -60.32
N ASP A 275 -2.56 -13.30 -60.24
CA ASP A 275 -1.66 -14.19 -60.99
C ASP A 275 -1.43 -15.55 -60.30
N ASN A 276 -2.21 -15.85 -59.24
CA ASN A 276 -2.14 -17.07 -58.44
C ASN A 276 -0.85 -17.23 -57.61
N THR A 277 -0.05 -16.18 -57.45
CA THR A 277 1.08 -16.14 -56.51
C THR A 277 0.63 -15.73 -55.09
N LYS A 278 1.38 -16.14 -54.06
CA LYS A 278 1.14 -15.73 -52.66
C LYS A 278 1.74 -14.35 -52.42
N ALA A 279 1.00 -13.47 -51.74
CA ALA A 279 1.56 -12.23 -51.22
C ALA A 279 2.46 -12.49 -50.00
N THR A 280 3.47 -11.64 -49.83
CA THR A 280 4.39 -11.58 -48.69
C THR A 280 4.54 -10.12 -48.25
N GLY A 281 4.95 -9.89 -47.01
CA GLY A 281 5.07 -8.57 -46.40
C GLY A 281 3.70 -7.93 -46.07
N TRP A 282 3.70 -6.61 -45.91
CA TRP A 282 2.50 -5.84 -45.63
C TRP A 282 1.55 -5.78 -46.82
N ILE A 283 0.26 -6.02 -46.57
CA ILE A 283 -0.83 -5.80 -47.53
C ILE A 283 -2.00 -5.08 -46.87
N LYS A 284 -2.80 -4.37 -47.67
CA LYS A 284 -4.00 -3.68 -47.19
C LYS A 284 -5.28 -4.00 -47.98
N PRO A 285 -5.74 -5.27 -48.04
CA PRO A 285 -7.04 -5.60 -48.61
C PRO A 285 -8.17 -4.99 -47.78
N ASP A 286 -9.21 -4.49 -48.44
CA ASP A 286 -10.44 -3.98 -47.81
C ASP A 286 -10.19 -2.97 -46.66
N ASN A 287 -9.16 -2.14 -46.84
CA ASN A 287 -8.74 -1.07 -45.93
C ASN A 287 -8.19 -1.51 -44.56
N ASN A 288 -7.87 -2.81 -44.37
CA ASN A 288 -7.23 -3.33 -43.17
C ASN A 288 -5.81 -3.81 -43.48
N TRP A 289 -4.84 -3.52 -42.60
CA TRP A 289 -3.46 -3.99 -42.76
C TRP A 289 -3.27 -5.38 -42.22
N TYR A 290 -2.53 -6.21 -42.97
CA TYR A 290 -2.10 -7.55 -42.60
C TYR A 290 -0.62 -7.72 -42.95
N TYR A 291 0.04 -8.63 -42.25
CA TYR A 291 1.42 -9.01 -42.55
C TYR A 291 1.48 -10.49 -42.97
N LEU A 292 2.06 -10.77 -44.14
CA LEU A 292 2.30 -12.12 -44.64
C LEU A 292 3.78 -12.44 -44.47
N LYS A 293 4.06 -13.55 -43.77
CA LYS A 293 5.43 -14.04 -43.56
C LYS A 293 6.07 -14.45 -44.90
N ASP A 294 7.35 -14.76 -44.90
CA ASP A 294 8.10 -15.11 -46.13
C ASP A 294 7.54 -16.34 -46.86
N ASN A 295 6.93 -17.28 -46.13
CA ASN A 295 6.23 -18.45 -46.70
C ASN A 295 4.81 -18.12 -47.22
N GLY A 296 4.38 -16.86 -47.08
CA GLY A 296 3.07 -16.34 -47.45
C GLY A 296 1.97 -16.53 -46.40
N SER A 297 2.24 -17.18 -45.27
CA SER A 297 1.22 -17.36 -44.23
C SER A 297 1.01 -16.09 -43.42
N MET A 298 -0.24 -15.80 -43.08
CA MET A 298 -0.65 -14.61 -42.34
C MET A 298 -0.11 -14.64 -40.92
N ALA A 299 0.45 -13.52 -40.48
CA ALA A 299 0.88 -13.34 -39.10
C ALA A 299 -0.27 -12.91 -38.20
N THR A 300 -0.19 -13.35 -36.95
CA THR A 300 -0.98 -12.89 -35.81
C THR A 300 -0.02 -12.64 -34.64
N GLY A 301 -0.44 -11.85 -33.66
CA GLY A 301 0.39 -11.42 -32.53
C GLY A 301 1.44 -10.38 -32.90
N TRP A 302 2.50 -10.32 -32.10
CA TRP A 302 3.61 -9.37 -32.27
C TRP A 302 4.47 -9.72 -33.50
N ILE A 303 4.76 -8.70 -34.32
CA ILE A 303 5.77 -8.77 -35.38
C ILE A 303 6.76 -7.61 -35.24
N ASN A 304 8.00 -7.86 -35.64
CA ASN A 304 9.04 -6.84 -35.76
C ASN A 304 9.36 -6.67 -37.24
N ASP A 305 9.09 -5.49 -37.78
CA ASP A 305 9.46 -5.11 -39.13
C ASP A 305 10.51 -3.99 -39.04
N ASN A 306 11.76 -4.34 -39.36
CA ASN A 306 12.90 -3.42 -39.39
C ASN A 306 13.09 -2.60 -38.10
N GLY A 307 12.90 -3.22 -36.93
CA GLY A 307 13.06 -2.57 -35.64
C GLY A 307 11.79 -1.90 -35.11
N THR A 308 10.73 -1.82 -35.92
CA THR A 308 9.42 -1.31 -35.48
C THR A 308 8.51 -2.48 -35.13
N TRP A 309 7.92 -2.45 -33.93
CA TRP A 309 6.99 -3.47 -33.47
C TRP A 309 5.56 -3.12 -33.83
N TYR A 310 4.80 -4.13 -34.23
CA TYR A 310 3.37 -4.05 -34.53
C TYR A 310 2.66 -5.25 -33.92
N TYR A 311 1.36 -5.13 -33.71
CA TYR A 311 0.53 -6.23 -33.23
C TYR A 311 -0.62 -6.51 -34.20
N LEU A 312 -0.79 -7.78 -34.56
CA LEU A 312 -1.86 -8.26 -35.44
C LEU A 312 -2.85 -9.08 -34.59
N ASN A 313 -4.14 -8.76 -34.63
CA ASN A 313 -5.15 -9.50 -33.88
C ASN A 313 -5.37 -10.92 -34.43
N ASP A 314 -6.29 -11.68 -33.83
CA ASP A 314 -6.60 -13.07 -34.23
C ASP A 314 -7.06 -13.20 -35.70
N SER A 315 -7.64 -12.13 -36.28
CA SER A 315 -8.02 -12.08 -37.70
C SER A 315 -6.84 -11.74 -38.63
N GLY A 316 -5.67 -11.43 -38.07
CA GLY A 316 -4.47 -10.96 -38.76
C GLY A 316 -4.47 -9.47 -39.09
N ALA A 317 -5.55 -8.76 -38.76
CA ALA A 317 -5.63 -7.31 -38.96
C ALA A 317 -4.80 -6.58 -37.90
N ILE A 318 -4.17 -5.47 -38.28
CA ILE A 318 -3.38 -4.65 -37.36
C ILE A 318 -4.23 -4.10 -36.21
N THR A 319 -3.69 -4.16 -35.00
CA THR A 319 -4.27 -3.52 -33.83
C THR A 319 -3.70 -2.12 -33.68
N LYS A 320 -4.58 -1.16 -33.35
CA LYS A 320 -4.25 0.23 -33.03
C LYS A 320 -4.86 0.59 -31.69
N GLY A 321 -4.31 1.60 -31.03
CA GLY A 321 -4.71 2.05 -29.70
C GLY A 321 -4.13 1.20 -28.59
N TRP A 322 -4.81 1.19 -27.44
CA TRP A 322 -4.38 0.45 -26.26
C TRP A 322 -4.49 -1.07 -26.47
N LEU A 323 -3.46 -1.78 -26.03
CA LEU A 323 -3.37 -3.25 -26.04
C LEU A 323 -2.91 -3.71 -24.65
N ARG A 324 -3.32 -4.88 -24.16
CA ARG A 324 -3.02 -5.41 -22.82
C ARG A 324 -2.57 -6.87 -22.80
N THR A 325 -1.36 -7.22 -23.24
CA THR A 325 -0.94 -8.63 -23.25
C THR A 325 -0.30 -9.05 -21.91
N ASN A 326 -0.69 -10.22 -21.35
CA ASN A 326 -0.03 -10.85 -20.20
C ASN A 326 0.22 -9.92 -18.97
N ASN A 327 -0.79 -9.13 -18.60
CA ASN A 327 -0.79 -8.07 -17.56
C ASN A 327 -0.10 -6.75 -17.90
N ASP A 328 0.62 -6.68 -19.01
CA ASP A 328 1.24 -5.43 -19.49
C ASP A 328 0.30 -4.67 -20.42
N CYS A 329 0.37 -3.34 -20.40
CA CYS A 329 -0.35 -2.49 -21.35
C CYS A 329 0.64 -1.89 -22.35
N TYR A 330 0.23 -1.73 -23.60
CA TYR A 330 0.99 -1.19 -24.72
C TYR A 330 0.10 -0.18 -25.43
N PHE A 331 0.70 0.71 -26.22
CA PHE A 331 -0.03 1.57 -27.13
C PHE A 331 0.50 1.42 -28.55
N LEU A 332 -0.39 1.13 -29.48
CA LEU A 332 -0.11 1.03 -30.91
C LEU A 332 -0.64 2.32 -31.55
N GLN A 333 0.23 3.05 -32.22
CA GLN A 333 -0.10 4.34 -32.83
C GLN A 333 -1.08 4.19 -34.00
N GLY A 334 -1.49 5.31 -34.61
CA GLY A 334 -2.38 5.31 -35.77
C GLY A 334 -1.82 4.60 -37.01
N ASP A 335 -0.50 4.50 -37.14
CA ASP A 335 0.17 3.68 -38.15
C ASP A 335 0.39 2.21 -37.71
N GLY A 336 -0.02 1.87 -36.48
CA GLY A 336 0.11 0.57 -35.85
C GLY A 336 1.45 0.33 -35.15
N SER A 337 2.40 1.27 -35.21
CA SER A 337 3.70 1.12 -34.55
C SER A 337 3.56 1.17 -33.02
N MET A 338 4.32 0.35 -32.33
CA MET A 338 4.32 0.30 -30.86
C MET A 338 5.09 1.48 -30.26
N VAL A 339 4.49 2.14 -29.27
CA VAL A 339 5.11 3.23 -28.51
C VAL A 339 6.14 2.71 -27.51
N THR A 340 7.22 3.48 -27.35
CA THR A 340 8.21 3.35 -26.26
C THR A 340 8.54 4.76 -25.75
N GLY A 341 9.02 4.89 -24.51
CA GLY A 341 9.36 6.20 -23.93
C GLY A 341 8.13 7.00 -23.47
N LEU A 342 8.25 8.33 -23.49
CA LEU A 342 7.23 9.25 -23.00
C LEU A 342 6.30 9.73 -24.13
N GLU A 343 5.01 9.45 -23.98
CA GLU A 343 4.02 9.74 -25.02
C GLU A 343 2.78 10.44 -24.46
N VAL A 344 2.26 11.41 -25.21
CA VAL A 344 0.96 12.05 -24.96
C VAL A 344 -0.12 11.28 -25.72
N ILE A 345 -1.02 10.65 -24.98
CA ILE A 345 -2.17 9.90 -25.48
C ILE A 345 -3.42 10.46 -24.79
N ASP A 346 -4.43 10.87 -25.57
CA ASP A 346 -5.67 11.47 -25.06
C ASP A 346 -5.43 12.59 -24.02
N ASN A 347 -4.48 13.49 -24.33
CA ASN A 347 -4.04 14.61 -23.49
C ASN A 347 -3.41 14.21 -22.13
N ARG A 348 -3.01 12.95 -21.95
CA ARG A 348 -2.32 12.46 -20.76
C ARG A 348 -0.93 11.95 -21.15
N ILE A 349 0.05 12.14 -20.28
CA ILE A 349 1.42 11.65 -20.50
C ILE A 349 1.54 10.24 -19.91
N TYR A 350 2.09 9.32 -20.69
CA TYR A 350 2.37 7.94 -20.30
C TYR A 350 3.86 7.65 -20.48
N SER A 351 4.40 6.71 -19.72
CA SER A 351 5.75 6.17 -19.92
C SER A 351 5.67 4.71 -20.33
N PHE A 352 6.48 4.32 -21.30
CA PHE A 352 6.60 2.96 -21.80
C PHE A 352 8.08 2.56 -21.78
N ASN A 353 8.38 1.35 -21.32
CA ASN A 353 9.75 0.84 -21.36
C ASN A 353 10.18 0.46 -22.79
N ASN A 354 11.42 0.00 -22.96
CA ASN A 354 11.96 -0.36 -24.28
C ASN A 354 11.25 -1.55 -24.95
N ASN A 355 10.51 -2.35 -24.19
CA ASN A 355 9.70 -3.44 -24.72
C ASN A 355 8.27 -2.99 -25.04
N GLY A 356 7.92 -1.72 -24.79
CA GLY A 356 6.60 -1.14 -25.00
C GLY A 356 5.63 -1.33 -23.84
N ASN A 357 6.07 -1.89 -22.72
CA ASN A 357 5.20 -2.05 -21.55
C ASN A 357 5.02 -0.70 -20.86
N MET A 358 3.78 -0.33 -20.64
CA MET A 358 3.37 0.87 -19.91
C MET A 358 3.84 0.78 -18.46
N GLU A 359 4.56 1.80 -18.03
CA GLU A 359 5.14 1.89 -16.71
C GLU A 359 4.17 2.58 -15.73
N LYS A 360 4.28 2.17 -14.45
CA LYS A 360 3.50 2.70 -13.33
C LYS A 360 4.45 2.98 -12.15
N GLY A 361 3.95 3.72 -11.17
CA GLY A 361 4.67 4.12 -9.96
C GLY A 361 5.76 5.17 -10.22
N TRP A 362 6.72 5.24 -9.30
CA TRP A 362 7.82 6.19 -9.35
C TRP A 362 8.80 5.89 -10.50
N LYS A 363 9.16 6.93 -11.25
CA LYS A 363 10.16 6.89 -12.32
C LYS A 363 11.10 8.08 -12.24
N SER A 364 12.40 7.81 -12.40
CA SER A 364 13.42 8.85 -12.50
C SER A 364 13.67 9.16 -13.97
N ILE A 365 13.39 10.38 -14.39
CA ILE A 365 13.54 10.85 -15.77
C ILE A 365 14.28 12.19 -15.74
N ASN A 366 15.40 12.29 -16.46
CA ASN A 366 16.25 13.49 -16.50
C ASN A 366 16.64 14.03 -15.10
N GLY A 367 16.87 13.14 -14.13
CA GLY A 367 17.26 13.51 -12.77
C GLY A 367 16.11 13.96 -11.85
N HIS A 368 14.86 13.92 -12.34
CA HIS A 368 13.67 14.24 -11.56
C HIS A 368 12.77 13.01 -11.38
N SER A 369 12.08 12.94 -10.25
CA SER A 369 11.12 11.88 -9.96
C SER A 369 9.73 12.26 -10.47
N TYR A 370 9.06 11.33 -11.13
CA TYR A 370 7.69 11.42 -11.62
C TYR A 370 6.92 10.22 -11.11
N TYR A 371 5.61 10.37 -10.93
CA TYR A 371 4.74 9.27 -10.54
C TYR A 371 3.74 8.97 -11.66
N PHE A 372 3.71 7.73 -12.13
CA PHE A 372 2.71 7.25 -13.08
C PHE A 372 1.64 6.48 -12.31
N SER A 373 0.41 6.97 -12.32
CA SER A 373 -0.72 6.37 -11.62
C SER A 373 -1.02 4.95 -12.13
N LEU A 374 -1.90 4.23 -11.44
CA LEU A 374 -2.27 2.85 -11.81
C LEU A 374 -2.93 2.75 -13.20
N ASP A 375 -3.55 3.84 -13.68
CA ASP A 375 -4.06 3.99 -15.04
C ASP A 375 -2.97 4.26 -16.09
N GLY A 376 -1.71 4.38 -15.65
CA GLY A 376 -0.51 4.64 -16.45
C GLY A 376 -0.20 6.11 -16.70
N SER A 377 -1.11 7.02 -16.34
CA SER A 377 -0.90 8.44 -16.62
C SER A 377 0.01 9.10 -15.59
N MET A 378 0.78 10.09 -16.03
CA MET A 378 1.62 10.89 -15.15
C MET A 378 0.75 11.73 -14.22
N ALA A 379 0.98 11.59 -12.92
CA ALA A 379 0.28 12.36 -11.89
C ALA A 379 0.80 13.80 -11.81
N THR A 380 -0.10 14.70 -11.42
CA THR A 380 0.19 16.09 -11.04
C THR A 380 -0.59 16.42 -9.77
N GLY A 381 -0.16 17.42 -9.03
CA GLY A 381 -0.76 17.80 -7.75
C GLY A 381 -0.42 16.85 -6.61
N TRP A 382 -1.31 16.76 -5.62
CA TRP A 382 -1.11 15.91 -4.45
C TRP A 382 -1.35 14.43 -4.77
N ILE A 383 -0.43 13.57 -4.33
CA ILE A 383 -0.65 12.12 -4.31
C ILE A 383 -0.39 11.56 -2.92
N ASN A 384 -0.97 10.39 -2.66
CA ASN A 384 -0.65 9.56 -1.51
C ASN A 384 -0.12 8.23 -2.02
N ASP A 385 1.12 7.90 -1.65
CA ASP A 385 1.76 6.64 -1.99
C ASP A 385 2.23 5.97 -0.70
N SER A 386 1.67 4.79 -0.42
CA SER A 386 1.93 4.02 0.80
C SER A 386 1.79 4.81 2.12
N GLY A 387 0.79 5.70 2.19
CA GLY A 387 0.50 6.52 3.39
C GLY A 387 1.34 7.80 3.49
N ASN A 388 2.27 8.04 2.57
CA ASN A 388 3.06 9.26 2.50
C ASN A 388 2.47 10.22 1.47
N LYS A 389 2.38 11.50 1.83
CA LYS A 389 1.92 12.56 0.91
C LYS A 389 3.08 13.13 0.12
N TYR A 390 2.88 13.29 -1.18
CA TYR A 390 3.82 13.92 -2.11
C TYR A 390 3.08 15.00 -2.91
N TYR A 391 3.84 15.95 -3.44
CA TYR A 391 3.32 16.90 -4.41
C TYR A 391 4.12 16.82 -5.70
N LEU A 392 3.41 16.70 -6.81
CA LEU A 392 3.95 16.76 -8.16
C LEU A 392 3.53 18.10 -8.74
N TYR A 393 4.46 18.84 -9.32
CA TYR A 393 4.11 20.05 -10.06
C TYR A 393 3.19 19.72 -11.24
N ASP A 394 2.57 20.73 -11.85
CA ASP A 394 1.89 20.63 -13.15
C ASP A 394 2.81 20.10 -14.27
N THR A 395 4.13 20.18 -14.10
CA THR A 395 5.15 19.56 -14.96
C THR A 395 5.33 18.06 -14.71
N GLY A 396 4.70 17.53 -13.67
CA GLY A 396 4.80 16.15 -13.20
C GLY A 396 5.97 15.89 -12.24
N ALA A 397 6.94 16.81 -12.18
CA ALA A 397 8.11 16.62 -11.34
C ALA A 397 7.74 16.67 -9.85
N MET A 398 8.27 15.73 -9.08
CA MET A 398 8.10 15.66 -7.63
C MET A 398 8.82 16.81 -6.94
N ALA A 399 8.10 17.47 -6.04
CA ALA A 399 8.62 18.58 -5.27
C ALA A 399 9.55 18.15 -4.12
N ARG A 400 10.51 19.02 -3.79
CA ARG A 400 11.51 18.90 -2.72
C ARG A 400 11.76 20.24 -2.06
N GLY A 401 12.08 20.26 -0.77
CA GLY A 401 12.35 21.48 -0.02
C GLY A 401 11.10 22.35 0.16
N TRP A 402 11.28 23.68 0.20
CA TRP A 402 10.21 24.64 0.48
C TRP A 402 9.38 24.96 -0.76
N VAL A 403 8.07 24.75 -0.67
CA VAL A 403 7.12 25.00 -1.76
C VAL A 403 5.96 25.83 -1.24
N ASN A 404 5.62 26.90 -1.96
CA ASN A 404 4.42 27.69 -1.69
C ASN A 404 3.28 27.22 -2.60
N LEU A 405 2.22 26.69 -1.99
CA LEU A 405 1.01 26.24 -2.67
C LEU A 405 -0.16 27.07 -2.13
N ASP A 406 -0.76 27.90 -2.99
CA ASP A 406 -1.92 28.74 -2.67
C ASP A 406 -1.76 29.55 -1.37
N SER A 407 -0.65 30.27 -1.24
CA SER A 407 -0.30 31.10 -0.06
C SER A 407 0.00 30.34 1.23
N ALA A 408 0.13 29.01 1.18
CA ALA A 408 0.63 28.20 2.28
C ALA A 408 1.99 27.59 1.94
N TRP A 409 2.90 27.57 2.91
CA TRP A 409 4.21 26.94 2.75
C TRP A 409 4.18 25.49 3.23
N TYR A 410 4.82 24.62 2.45
CA TYR A 410 5.03 23.21 2.73
C TYR A 410 6.51 22.90 2.62
N TYR A 411 6.96 21.87 3.34
CA TYR A 411 8.31 21.34 3.18
C TYR A 411 8.25 19.87 2.74
N PHE A 412 8.90 19.55 1.63
CA PHE A 412 9.07 18.19 1.16
C PHE A 412 10.51 17.74 1.44
N LYS A 413 10.67 16.54 2.00
CA LYS A 413 12.00 15.96 2.24
C LYS A 413 12.70 15.67 0.91
N GLU A 414 13.98 15.31 0.95
CA GLU A 414 14.70 14.89 -0.26
C GLU A 414 14.05 13.67 -0.94
N SER A 415 13.42 12.81 -0.14
CA SER A 415 12.60 11.70 -0.62
C SER A 415 11.28 12.12 -1.27
N GLY A 416 10.92 13.40 -1.23
CA GLY A 416 9.64 13.95 -1.69
C GLY A 416 8.48 13.83 -0.70
N ILE A 417 8.68 13.15 0.43
CA ILE A 417 7.64 13.00 1.46
C ILE A 417 7.38 14.36 2.11
N MET A 418 6.13 14.79 2.15
CA MET A 418 5.70 16.00 2.86
C MET A 418 6.02 15.86 4.35
N ALA A 419 6.78 16.81 4.88
CA ALA A 419 7.10 16.86 6.30
C ALA A 419 5.93 17.43 7.11
N THR A 420 5.86 16.99 8.37
CA THR A 420 4.94 17.49 9.40
C THR A 420 5.71 17.64 10.70
N GLY A 421 5.19 18.45 11.64
CA GLY A 421 5.84 18.75 12.91
C GLY A 421 7.04 19.70 12.77
N TRP A 422 7.97 19.62 13.72
CA TRP A 422 9.17 20.45 13.74
C TRP A 422 10.17 20.04 12.66
N ILE A 423 10.65 21.02 11.89
CA ILE A 423 11.73 20.84 10.92
C ILE A 423 12.76 21.95 11.04
N THR A 424 14.02 21.62 10.74
CA THR A 424 15.12 22.58 10.69
C THR A 424 15.56 22.75 9.24
N SER A 425 15.60 23.99 8.76
CA SER A 425 16.06 24.34 7.42
C SER A 425 17.10 25.45 7.52
N GLY A 426 18.34 25.13 7.13
CA GLY A 426 19.49 25.99 7.42
C GLY A 426 19.71 26.15 8.92
N LYS A 427 19.72 27.41 9.40
CA LYS A 427 19.90 27.75 10.83
C LYS A 427 18.59 27.96 11.59
N ASP A 428 17.47 27.94 10.87
CA ASP A 428 16.16 28.32 11.39
C ASP A 428 15.29 27.05 11.59
N THR A 429 14.40 27.09 12.59
CA THR A 429 13.47 26.01 12.92
C THR A 429 12.03 26.48 12.68
N TYR A 430 11.23 25.61 12.07
CA TYR A 430 9.84 25.87 11.66
C TYR A 430 8.93 24.75 12.16
N TYR A 431 7.63 25.03 12.25
CA TYR A 431 6.61 24.02 12.57
C TYR A 431 5.61 23.88 11.42
N LEU A 432 5.42 22.65 10.97
CA LEU A 432 4.44 22.25 9.97
C LEU A 432 3.28 21.54 10.68
N ASP A 433 2.06 21.98 10.42
CA ASP A 433 0.87 21.40 11.00
C ASP A 433 0.79 19.88 10.77
N ILE A 434 0.50 19.11 11.81
CA ILE A 434 0.54 17.64 11.75
C ILE A 434 -0.51 17.07 10.79
N SER A 435 -1.67 17.72 10.70
CA SER A 435 -2.79 17.24 9.88
C SER A 435 -2.68 17.66 8.41
N THR A 436 -2.27 18.90 8.18
CA THR A 436 -2.31 19.54 6.87
C THR A 436 -0.94 19.71 6.23
N GLY A 437 0.16 19.67 6.99
CA GLY A 437 1.51 19.94 6.51
C GLY A 437 1.84 21.42 6.28
N LYS A 438 0.88 22.32 6.52
CA LYS A 438 1.07 23.77 6.32
C LYS A 438 1.99 24.34 7.40
N MET A 439 2.93 25.18 6.99
CA MET A 439 3.76 25.93 7.93
C MET A 439 2.90 26.92 8.72
N LEU A 440 3.02 26.86 10.04
CA LEU A 440 2.34 27.79 10.95
C LEU A 440 3.17 29.06 11.15
N THR A 441 2.48 30.18 11.36
CA THR A 441 3.08 31.50 11.63
C THR A 441 2.33 32.19 12.76
N SER A 442 2.97 33.17 13.41
CA SER A 442 2.33 34.03 14.42
C SER A 442 1.59 33.27 15.53
N THR A 443 2.17 32.17 16.00
CA THR A 443 1.53 31.26 16.96
C THR A 443 2.55 30.76 17.99
N THR A 444 2.11 29.92 18.93
CA THR A 444 2.97 29.25 19.91
C THR A 444 2.70 27.75 19.84
N ILE A 445 3.76 26.96 19.68
CA ILE A 445 3.70 25.50 19.64
C ILE A 445 4.63 24.96 20.72
N GLU A 446 4.12 24.12 21.62
CA GLU A 446 4.91 23.49 22.70
C GLU A 446 5.73 24.51 23.53
N GLY A 447 5.16 25.70 23.79
CA GLY A 447 5.82 26.77 24.54
C GLY A 447 6.80 27.62 23.74
N TYR A 448 7.09 27.27 22.48
CA TYR A 448 7.95 28.06 21.59
C TYR A 448 7.13 29.00 20.72
N LYS A 449 7.50 30.28 20.73
CA LYS A 449 6.87 31.30 19.89
C LYS A 449 7.37 31.22 18.45
N ILE A 450 6.44 31.16 17.52
CA ILE A 450 6.66 31.20 16.07
C ILE A 450 6.34 32.60 15.56
N GLY A 451 7.30 33.24 14.91
CA GLY A 451 7.16 34.57 14.33
C GLY A 451 6.21 34.62 13.13
N ALA A 452 5.89 35.83 12.67
CA ALA A 452 5.13 36.04 11.44
C ALA A 452 5.83 35.50 10.19
N ASP A 453 7.15 35.33 10.26
CA ASP A 453 8.00 34.72 9.25
C ASP A 453 8.04 33.19 9.32
N GLY A 454 7.34 32.58 10.29
CA GLY A 454 7.32 31.13 10.51
C GLY A 454 8.49 30.60 11.34
N LYS A 455 9.44 31.46 11.73
CA LYS A 455 10.63 31.04 12.46
C LYS A 455 10.37 30.92 13.94
N ARG A 456 10.93 29.88 14.56
CA ARG A 456 10.99 29.77 16.02
C ARG A 456 11.85 30.90 16.58
N GLN A 457 11.26 31.74 17.43
CA GLN A 457 11.97 32.82 18.10
C GLN A 457 12.79 32.27 19.28
N THR A 458 14.04 32.69 19.38
CA THR A 458 14.85 32.47 20.58
C THR A 458 14.62 33.64 21.54
N SER A 459 14.28 33.35 22.80
CA SER A 459 14.08 34.37 23.82
C SER A 459 15.38 35.14 24.08
N SER A 460 15.49 36.36 23.59
CA SER A 460 16.57 37.27 23.94
C SER A 460 16.30 37.89 25.32
N ASN A 461 16.95 37.37 26.36
CA ASN A 461 17.54 38.11 27.49
C ASN A 461 17.92 37.16 28.65
N GLN A 462 19.16 36.67 28.66
CA GLN A 462 20.05 36.77 29.82
C GLN A 462 21.49 36.44 29.38
N ASN A 463 22.42 37.24 29.84
CA ASN A 463 23.84 37.18 29.54
C ASN A 463 24.42 35.78 29.81
N ASP A 464 25.27 35.28 28.90
CA ASP A 464 26.67 35.02 29.25
C ASP A 464 27.53 34.74 28.02
N LYS A 465 28.77 35.24 28.11
CA LYS A 465 29.81 35.15 27.09
C LYS A 465 30.12 33.69 26.73
N TYR A 466 30.16 33.40 25.44
CA TYR A 466 30.87 32.24 24.90
C TYR A 466 32.35 32.61 24.71
N ASP A 467 33.25 31.95 25.45
CA ASP A 467 34.68 31.82 25.13
C ASP A 467 34.96 30.31 24.97
N PRO A 468 35.44 29.84 23.81
CA PRO A 468 35.65 28.41 23.59
C PRO A 468 37.05 28.01 24.02
N LYS A 469 37.17 27.10 25.00
CA LYS A 469 38.07 25.92 24.95
C LYS A 469 38.17 25.19 26.29
N SER A 470 38.27 23.87 26.14
CA SER A 470 39.07 22.93 26.95
C SER A 470 38.44 22.35 28.22
N ASN A 471 37.98 21.11 28.05
CA ASN A 471 38.26 19.92 28.87
C ASN A 471 38.09 19.97 30.40
N GLY A 472 37.25 19.06 30.89
CA GLY A 472 37.45 18.44 32.20
C GLY A 472 36.16 18.22 33.00
N SER A 473 35.54 17.04 32.80
CA SER A 473 34.79 16.23 33.78
C SER A 473 34.23 16.91 35.07
N THR A 474 32.91 16.90 35.27
CA THR A 474 32.18 16.24 36.39
C THR A 474 30.69 16.67 36.50
N ASN A 475 29.81 15.70 36.20
CA ASN A 475 28.47 15.35 36.72
C ASN A 475 27.38 16.34 37.20
N ASN A 476 26.18 16.10 36.60
CA ASN A 476 24.78 16.09 37.10
C ASN A 476 24.08 17.44 37.36
N ASN A 477 22.83 17.74 36.97
CA ASN A 477 21.69 17.18 36.18
C ASN A 477 20.73 18.41 36.02
N SER A 478 19.83 18.58 35.04
CA SER A 478 18.93 17.63 34.37
C SER A 478 18.45 18.17 33.01
N SER A 479 18.63 17.38 31.95
CA SER A 479 17.93 17.45 30.65
C SER A 479 16.79 16.43 30.66
N ASP A 480 15.63 16.79 30.12
CA ASP A 480 14.51 15.86 29.95
C ASP A 480 14.77 14.99 28.70
N ASP A 481 15.75 14.08 28.81
CA ASP A 481 16.12 13.14 27.76
C ASP A 481 15.10 12.01 27.68
N LYS A 482 14.34 11.95 26.58
CA LYS A 482 13.39 10.86 26.32
C LYS A 482 14.11 9.51 26.27
N ILE A 483 13.61 8.54 27.04
CA ILE A 483 14.09 7.15 27.07
C ILE A 483 14.03 6.55 25.66
N THR A 484 15.13 5.91 25.24
CA THR A 484 15.23 5.26 23.92
C THR A 484 15.08 3.75 24.06
N ILE A 485 14.26 3.12 23.21
CA ILE A 485 14.03 1.68 23.17
C ILE A 485 14.40 1.17 21.78
N THR A 486 15.18 0.10 21.71
CA THR A 486 15.40 -0.62 20.46
C THR A 486 14.38 -1.75 20.32
N VAL A 487 13.65 -1.75 19.21
CA VAL A 487 12.73 -2.83 18.83
C VAL A 487 13.37 -3.61 17.68
N ASP A 488 13.65 -4.87 17.94
CA ASP A 488 14.14 -5.84 16.99
C ASP A 488 12.99 -6.66 16.43
N ALA A 489 12.90 -6.72 15.10
CA ALA A 489 11.80 -7.37 14.39
C ALA A 489 12.07 -8.84 14.08
N GLY A 490 13.03 -9.46 14.77
CA GLY A 490 13.47 -10.83 14.51
C GLY A 490 14.03 -11.02 13.09
N HIS A 491 14.89 -12.02 12.93
CA HIS A 491 15.24 -12.62 11.64
C HIS A 491 15.77 -11.70 10.51
N ASP A 492 16.34 -12.33 9.49
CA ASP A 492 16.60 -11.69 8.19
C ASP A 492 15.84 -12.43 7.08
N TYR A 493 16.08 -12.09 5.81
CA TYR A 493 15.46 -12.77 4.66
C TYR A 493 16.47 -13.61 3.88
N GLY A 494 17.66 -13.85 4.46
CA GLY A 494 18.71 -14.64 3.84
C GLY A 494 18.42 -16.14 3.93
N THR A 495 19.00 -16.93 3.04
CA THR A 495 18.90 -18.41 3.06
C THR A 495 19.80 -19.06 4.13
N HIS A 496 20.40 -18.26 5.01
CA HIS A 496 21.54 -18.62 5.86
C HIS A 496 21.16 -18.90 7.33
N SER A 497 19.98 -19.48 7.55
CA SER A 497 19.47 -19.98 8.84
C SER A 497 18.94 -18.94 9.85
N ASP A 498 18.84 -17.66 9.50
CA ASP A 498 18.13 -16.65 10.31
C ASP A 498 16.79 -16.20 9.69
N GLY A 499 16.23 -16.96 8.73
CA GLY A 499 14.99 -16.61 8.03
C GLY A 499 13.69 -16.78 8.82
N GLY A 500 13.79 -17.36 10.03
CA GLY A 500 12.64 -17.79 10.82
C GLY A 500 11.94 -19.02 10.24
N THR A 501 10.91 -19.47 10.95
CA THR A 501 10.10 -20.62 10.54
C THR A 501 9.06 -20.22 9.51
N VAL A 502 8.83 -21.10 8.53
CA VAL A 502 7.73 -21.01 7.57
C VAL A 502 6.86 -22.25 7.69
N THR A 503 5.57 -22.06 7.86
CA THR A 503 4.58 -23.14 8.00
C THR A 503 3.40 -22.90 7.07
N THR A 504 2.80 -23.97 6.58
CA THR A 504 1.62 -23.90 5.71
C THR A 504 0.50 -24.72 6.32
N ILE A 505 -0.62 -24.06 6.62
CA ILE A 505 -1.81 -24.66 7.23
C ILE A 505 -3.00 -24.31 6.33
N ASP A 506 -3.75 -25.32 5.89
CA ASP A 506 -4.88 -25.19 4.96
C ASP A 506 -4.56 -24.41 3.67
N GLY A 507 -3.32 -24.47 3.20
CA GLY A 507 -2.85 -23.77 1.99
C GLY A 507 -2.52 -22.29 2.21
N ILE A 508 -2.54 -21.80 3.45
CA ILE A 508 -2.07 -20.46 3.83
C ILE A 508 -0.67 -20.60 4.43
N THR A 509 0.28 -19.83 3.92
CA THR A 509 1.67 -19.81 4.39
C THR A 509 1.88 -18.69 5.39
N TYR A 510 2.41 -19.04 6.57
CA TYR A 510 2.78 -18.13 7.65
C TYR A 510 4.30 -18.11 7.76
N SER A 511 4.89 -16.91 7.68
CA SER A 511 6.33 -16.69 7.81
C SER A 511 6.59 -15.92 9.10
N GLU A 512 7.42 -16.48 9.98
CA GLU A 512 7.82 -15.85 11.24
C GLU A 512 8.41 -14.45 11.01
N SER A 513 9.38 -14.32 10.09
CA SER A 513 10.01 -13.05 9.75
C SER A 513 9.03 -11.98 9.24
N ASP A 514 7.97 -12.36 8.53
CA ASP A 514 6.92 -11.42 8.11
C ASP A 514 5.95 -11.06 9.24
N LEU A 515 5.63 -12.00 10.14
CA LEU A 515 4.74 -11.74 11.28
C LEU A 515 5.44 -10.89 12.35
N ASP A 516 6.73 -11.12 12.59
CA ASP A 516 7.53 -10.40 13.58
C ASP A 516 7.61 -8.90 13.26
N ILE A 517 7.89 -8.54 12.00
CA ILE A 517 7.93 -7.12 11.60
C ILE A 517 6.57 -6.46 11.69
N GLN A 518 5.47 -7.19 11.47
CA GLN A 518 4.13 -6.64 11.62
C GLN A 518 3.85 -6.24 13.08
N VAL A 519 4.19 -7.11 14.03
CA VAL A 519 4.07 -6.81 15.47
C VAL A 519 5.07 -5.75 15.91
N ALA A 520 6.33 -5.82 15.46
CA ALA A 520 7.38 -4.87 15.82
C ALA A 520 7.04 -3.44 15.37
N VAL A 521 6.44 -3.25 14.20
CA VAL A 521 5.96 -1.95 13.72
C VAL A 521 4.81 -1.42 14.57
N LYS A 522 3.88 -2.28 14.99
CA LYS A 522 2.80 -1.89 15.91
C LYS A 522 3.37 -1.48 17.26
N LEU A 523 4.31 -2.24 17.81
CA LEU A 523 5.00 -1.93 19.05
C LEU A 523 5.76 -0.60 18.96
N LYS A 524 6.50 -0.35 17.88
CA LYS A 524 7.15 0.94 17.62
C LYS A 524 6.17 2.10 17.75
N ASN A 525 4.99 1.95 17.18
CA ASN A 525 3.96 2.99 17.23
C ASN A 525 3.41 3.17 18.65
N GLU A 526 3.15 2.08 19.38
CA GLU A 526 2.68 2.14 20.77
C GLU A 526 3.69 2.78 21.73
N LEU A 527 4.97 2.48 21.55
CA LEU A 527 6.05 3.08 22.34
C LEU A 527 6.23 4.57 22.01
N LYS A 528 6.18 4.95 20.74
CA LYS A 528 6.23 6.37 20.36
C LYS A 528 5.07 7.17 20.92
N LYS A 529 3.85 6.59 20.96
CA LYS A 529 2.68 7.22 21.59
C LYS A 529 2.90 7.49 23.08
N ARG A 530 3.69 6.65 23.75
CA ARG A 530 4.04 6.76 25.18
C ARG A 530 5.28 7.63 25.44
N GLY A 531 5.76 8.35 24.43
CA GLY A 531 6.85 9.31 24.58
C GLY A 531 8.26 8.73 24.47
N TYR A 532 8.41 7.45 24.15
CA TYR A 532 9.71 6.82 23.92
C TYR A 532 10.29 7.19 22.55
N ASN A 533 11.61 7.35 22.50
CA ASN A 533 12.33 7.26 21.24
C ASN A 533 12.45 5.77 20.86
N VAL A 534 12.18 5.43 19.60
CA VAL A 534 12.25 4.03 19.15
C VAL A 534 13.20 3.88 17.98
N VAL A 535 14.15 2.97 18.12
CA VAL A 535 15.09 2.54 17.08
C VAL A 535 14.70 1.14 16.62
N MET A 536 14.58 0.94 15.31
CA MET A 536 14.31 -0.39 14.73
C MET A 536 15.62 -1.03 14.26
N THR A 537 15.77 -2.35 14.38
CA THR A 537 16.89 -3.08 13.76
C THR A 537 16.72 -3.27 12.25
N ARG A 538 15.46 -3.30 11.78
CA ARG A 538 15.04 -3.21 10.37
C ARG A 538 13.65 -2.55 10.25
N GLU A 539 13.42 -1.82 9.17
CA GLU A 539 12.16 -1.13 8.89
C GLU A 539 11.18 -1.96 8.03
N LYS A 540 9.89 -1.61 8.05
CA LYS A 540 8.86 -2.31 7.25
C LYS A 540 9.19 -2.23 5.76
N GLY A 541 9.25 -3.37 5.09
CA GLY A 541 9.58 -3.48 3.66
C GLY A 541 11.06 -3.72 3.38
N GLU A 542 11.94 -3.56 4.38
CA GLU A 542 13.32 -3.99 4.26
C GLU A 542 13.41 -5.52 4.31
N LYS A 543 14.15 -6.10 3.36
CA LYS A 543 14.46 -7.54 3.29
C LYS A 543 15.98 -7.78 3.31
N PRO A 544 16.67 -7.49 4.43
CA PRO A 544 18.11 -7.63 4.50
C PRO A 544 18.53 -9.12 4.44
N ASP A 545 19.71 -9.37 3.86
CA ASP A 545 20.43 -10.64 3.91
C ASP A 545 21.87 -10.33 4.32
N TYR A 546 22.28 -10.80 5.51
CA TYR A 546 23.61 -10.53 6.05
C TYR A 546 24.64 -11.61 5.68
N GLY A 547 24.26 -12.58 4.85
CA GLY A 547 25.10 -13.67 4.35
C GLY A 547 25.45 -14.74 5.38
N SER A 548 25.18 -14.51 6.67
CA SER A 548 25.29 -15.51 7.74
C SER A 548 24.49 -15.11 8.97
N ILE A 549 24.06 -16.12 9.74
CA ILE A 549 23.40 -15.92 11.04
C ILE A 549 24.22 -15.04 12.00
N ASN A 550 25.55 -15.21 12.04
CA ASN A 550 26.42 -14.42 12.90
C ASN A 550 26.43 -12.93 12.54
N ASN A 551 26.44 -12.60 11.25
CA ASN A 551 26.41 -11.21 10.80
C ASN A 551 25.06 -10.55 11.09
N SER A 552 23.95 -11.28 10.90
CA SER A 552 22.61 -10.78 11.24
C SER A 552 22.50 -10.48 12.74
N LEU A 553 22.89 -11.44 13.59
CA LEU A 553 22.87 -11.27 15.04
C LEU A 553 23.79 -10.12 15.50
N ALA A 554 24.99 -10.00 14.91
CA ALA A 554 25.91 -8.89 15.20
C ALA A 554 25.32 -7.53 14.81
N HIS A 555 24.71 -7.40 13.63
CA HIS A 555 24.04 -6.15 13.19
C HIS A 555 22.97 -5.70 14.20
N ARG A 556 22.12 -6.63 14.66
CA ARG A 556 21.06 -6.33 15.63
C ARG A 556 21.62 -5.82 16.96
N VAL A 557 22.69 -6.45 17.46
CA VAL A 557 23.40 -6.01 18.67
C VAL A 557 24.05 -4.64 18.47
N GLU A 558 24.65 -4.40 17.30
CA GLU A 558 25.30 -3.13 16.98
C GLU A 558 24.31 -1.97 16.93
N VAL A 559 23.16 -2.14 16.27
CA VAL A 559 22.10 -1.11 16.23
C VAL A 559 21.67 -0.75 17.65
N ALA A 560 21.38 -1.76 18.47
CA ALA A 560 20.96 -1.58 19.85
C ALA A 560 22.03 -0.85 20.68
N ASN A 561 23.29 -1.29 20.60
CA ASN A 561 24.39 -0.72 21.38
C ASN A 561 24.75 0.71 20.91
N LYS A 562 24.71 1.00 19.61
CA LYS A 562 24.99 2.33 19.05
C LYS A 562 23.90 3.35 19.37
N SER A 563 22.65 2.89 19.56
CA SER A 563 21.52 3.77 19.87
C SER A 563 21.49 4.29 21.30
N ASN A 564 22.36 3.79 22.19
CA ASN A 564 22.31 4.06 23.64
C ASN A 564 20.91 3.82 24.24
N SER A 565 20.22 2.78 23.73
CA SER A 565 18.89 2.43 24.23
C SER A 565 18.91 2.04 25.70
N SER A 566 17.86 2.41 26.43
CA SER A 566 17.60 1.98 27.81
C SER A 566 16.99 0.59 27.88
N PHE A 567 16.43 0.09 26.77
CA PHE A 567 15.85 -1.25 26.68
C PHE A 567 15.91 -1.81 25.26
N PHE A 568 16.07 -3.13 25.14
CA PHE A 568 16.02 -3.88 23.88
C PHE A 568 14.92 -4.93 23.94
N ILE A 569 14.13 -5.03 22.88
CA ILE A 569 13.08 -6.05 22.75
C ILE A 569 13.11 -6.65 21.36
N SER A 570 13.17 -7.97 21.28
CA SER A 570 13.10 -8.73 20.03
C SER A 570 11.77 -9.47 19.93
N ILE A 571 11.09 -9.34 18.80
CA ILE A 571 9.78 -9.94 18.54
C ILE A 571 9.93 -11.17 17.67
N HIS A 572 9.31 -12.27 18.08
CA HIS A 572 9.38 -13.59 17.44
C HIS A 572 8.02 -14.32 17.47
N HIS A 573 7.92 -15.38 16.66
CA HIS A 573 6.81 -16.33 16.67
C HIS A 573 7.32 -17.77 16.65
N ASN A 574 7.05 -18.49 17.73
CA ASN A 574 7.62 -19.80 17.93
C ASN A 574 7.00 -20.86 17.01
N ALA A 575 7.69 -21.99 16.89
CA ALA A 575 7.26 -23.17 16.20
C ALA A 575 7.73 -24.42 16.94
N VAL A 576 6.87 -25.43 17.01
CA VAL A 576 7.25 -26.77 17.49
C VAL A 576 6.95 -27.78 16.42
N ASP A 577 8.01 -28.32 15.82
CA ASP A 577 7.93 -29.32 14.77
C ASP A 577 7.16 -30.56 15.24
N GLY A 578 6.15 -30.95 14.46
CA GLY A 578 5.36 -32.15 14.70
C GLY A 578 4.40 -32.09 15.90
N ILE A 579 4.30 -30.96 16.61
CA ILE A 579 3.39 -30.79 17.75
C ILE A 579 2.48 -29.57 17.53
N PRO A 580 1.40 -29.70 16.74
CA PRO A 580 0.53 -28.57 16.37
C PRO A 580 -0.41 -28.13 17.51
N THR A 581 -0.29 -28.69 18.72
CA THR A 581 -1.15 -28.40 19.87
C THR A 581 -0.56 -27.39 20.84
N VAL A 582 0.73 -27.03 20.68
CA VAL A 582 1.38 -26.05 21.55
C VAL A 582 0.85 -24.66 21.22
N LYS A 583 0.39 -23.93 22.24
CA LYS A 583 -0.10 -22.56 22.12
C LYS A 583 0.23 -21.74 23.36
N GLY A 584 0.23 -20.42 23.21
CA GLY A 584 0.51 -19.46 24.27
C GLY A 584 1.69 -18.55 23.98
N VAL A 585 1.93 -17.62 24.90
CA VAL A 585 3.06 -16.68 24.88
C VAL A 585 4.17 -17.17 25.80
N GLU A 586 5.41 -16.96 25.39
CA GLU A 586 6.60 -17.10 26.24
C GLU A 586 7.57 -15.94 25.99
N THR A 587 8.31 -15.54 27.01
CA THR A 587 9.30 -14.46 26.87
C THR A 587 10.63 -14.89 27.47
N TYR A 588 11.70 -14.63 26.74
CA TYR A 588 13.04 -15.08 27.06
C TYR A 588 13.92 -13.95 27.56
N TYR A 589 14.81 -14.28 28.49
CA TYR A 589 15.89 -13.42 28.97
C TYR A 589 17.19 -14.23 29.09
N SER A 590 18.34 -13.62 28.82
CA SER A 590 19.64 -14.27 29.05
C SER A 590 20.01 -14.24 30.53
N VAL A 591 20.79 -15.21 31.00
CA VAL A 591 21.52 -15.19 32.28
C VAL A 591 23.02 -15.45 32.10
N LYS A 592 23.48 -15.61 30.86
CA LYS A 592 24.89 -15.88 30.51
C LYS A 592 25.73 -14.61 30.46
N SER A 593 27.05 -14.78 30.58
CA SER A 593 28.05 -13.71 30.40
C SER A 593 28.11 -13.24 28.95
N LYS A 594 28.35 -11.94 28.71
CA LYS A 594 28.64 -11.44 27.36
C LYS A 594 29.80 -12.21 26.73
N ASP A 595 29.77 -12.30 25.41
CA ASP A 595 30.93 -12.83 24.67
C ASP A 595 32.07 -11.82 24.79
N THR A 596 33.32 -12.30 24.74
CA THR A 596 34.52 -11.47 24.98
C THR A 596 34.58 -10.25 24.06
N GLU A 597 34.11 -10.38 22.82
CA GLU A 597 34.09 -9.29 21.83
C GLU A 597 33.07 -8.17 22.16
N TYR A 598 32.07 -8.45 22.98
CA TYR A 598 31.09 -7.48 23.50
C TYR A 598 31.40 -7.03 24.94
N GLY A 599 32.65 -7.20 25.38
CA GLY A 599 33.15 -6.76 26.68
C GLY A 599 33.23 -7.85 27.75
N GLY A 600 32.69 -9.06 27.49
CA GLY A 600 32.76 -10.18 28.43
C GLY A 600 32.01 -9.96 29.75
N GLY A 601 32.08 -10.96 30.64
CA GLY A 601 31.60 -10.84 32.02
C GLY A 601 30.08 -10.88 32.21
N ILE A 602 29.65 -10.88 33.48
CA ILE A 602 28.23 -10.92 33.87
C ILE A 602 27.82 -9.55 34.43
N ASP A 603 26.75 -8.99 33.89
CA ASP A 603 26.10 -7.77 34.38
C ASP A 603 24.82 -8.14 35.13
N TYR A 604 24.94 -8.43 36.42
CA TYR A 604 23.81 -8.92 37.23
C TYR A 604 22.62 -7.94 37.27
N GLU A 605 22.87 -6.63 37.24
CA GLU A 605 21.80 -5.62 37.29
C GLU A 605 20.98 -5.64 36.00
N ARG A 606 21.66 -5.65 34.85
CA ARG A 606 21.02 -5.75 33.54
C ARG A 606 20.18 -7.02 33.43
N LEU A 607 20.74 -8.17 33.84
CA LEU A 607 20.07 -9.47 33.74
C LEU A 607 18.83 -9.56 34.65
N GLU A 608 18.90 -9.01 35.88
CA GLU A 608 17.74 -8.96 36.77
C GLU A 608 16.63 -8.04 36.24
N LYS A 609 16.98 -6.91 35.59
CA LYS A 609 16.00 -6.07 34.88
C LYS A 609 15.37 -6.80 33.70
N SER A 610 16.17 -7.50 32.89
CA SER A 610 15.67 -8.33 31.78
C SER A 610 14.69 -9.39 32.26
N LYS A 611 15.01 -10.09 33.36
CA LYS A 611 14.15 -11.12 33.96
C LYS A 611 12.80 -10.56 34.42
N LYS A 612 12.81 -9.43 35.14
CA LYS A 612 11.56 -8.78 35.59
C LYS A 612 10.72 -8.32 34.41
N MET A 613 11.35 -7.70 33.43
CA MET A 613 10.67 -7.20 32.23
C MET A 613 10.10 -8.35 31.39
N ALA A 614 10.84 -9.46 31.23
CA ALA A 614 10.35 -10.64 30.53
C ALA A 614 9.09 -11.20 31.18
N LYS A 615 9.06 -11.27 32.52
CA LYS A 615 7.87 -11.71 33.25
C LYS A 615 6.70 -10.74 33.06
N ALA A 616 6.94 -9.44 33.21
CA ALA A 616 5.90 -8.42 33.08
C ALA A 616 5.27 -8.41 31.68
N ILE A 617 6.09 -8.46 30.63
CA ILE A 617 5.63 -8.51 29.24
C ILE A 617 4.83 -9.79 28.98
N ASN A 618 5.37 -10.94 29.38
CA ASN A 618 4.71 -12.22 29.17
C ASN A 618 3.32 -12.28 29.84
N ASP A 619 3.24 -11.84 31.10
CA ASP A 619 1.98 -11.84 31.84
C ASP A 619 0.98 -10.85 31.23
N SER A 620 1.45 -9.67 30.82
CA SER A 620 0.62 -8.66 30.18
C SER A 620 0.03 -9.14 28.86
N ILE A 621 0.83 -9.79 28.00
CA ILE A 621 0.33 -10.37 26.75
C ILE A 621 -0.69 -11.47 27.06
N ALA A 622 -0.35 -12.42 27.94
CA ALA A 622 -1.22 -13.55 28.26
C ALA A 622 -2.60 -13.10 28.74
N GLU A 623 -2.64 -12.07 29.59
CA GLU A 623 -3.89 -11.46 30.08
C GLU A 623 -4.64 -10.71 28.98
N LYS A 624 -3.96 -9.88 28.18
CA LYS A 624 -4.58 -9.02 27.16
C LYS A 624 -5.27 -9.80 26.04
N ILE A 625 -4.66 -10.90 25.60
CA ILE A 625 -5.18 -11.73 24.49
C ILE A 625 -5.80 -13.05 24.94
N ASP A 626 -6.00 -13.24 26.26
CA ASP A 626 -6.58 -14.45 26.86
C ASP A 626 -5.95 -15.74 26.29
N THR A 627 -4.62 -15.83 26.38
CA THR A 627 -3.86 -17.00 25.88
C THR A 627 -3.12 -17.70 27.00
N ASN A 628 -2.61 -18.91 26.70
CA ASN A 628 -1.82 -19.69 27.63
C ASN A 628 -0.56 -18.93 28.05
N ASN A 629 -0.43 -18.60 29.33
CA ASN A 629 0.77 -18.03 29.90
C ASN A 629 1.83 -19.15 30.10
N ARG A 630 2.89 -19.16 29.29
CA ARG A 630 3.98 -20.15 29.40
C ARG A 630 5.19 -19.62 30.18
N GLY A 631 5.11 -18.38 30.64
CA GLY A 631 6.05 -17.75 31.57
C GLY A 631 7.32 -17.20 30.93
N ALA A 632 8.07 -16.47 31.75
CA ALA A 632 9.41 -16.01 31.41
C ALA A 632 10.45 -17.12 31.61
N LYS A 633 11.34 -17.31 30.62
CA LYS A 633 12.32 -18.41 30.58
C LYS A 633 13.73 -17.89 30.32
N SER A 634 14.73 -18.60 30.85
CA SER A 634 16.15 -18.27 30.63
C SER A 634 16.88 -19.32 29.80
N ASP A 635 18.01 -18.90 29.24
CA ASP A 635 19.00 -19.78 28.60
C ASP A 635 19.85 -20.60 29.59
N GLU A 636 19.42 -20.70 30.85
CA GLU A 636 19.86 -21.76 31.77
C GLU A 636 19.23 -23.11 31.44
N SER A 637 18.03 -23.11 30.85
CA SER A 637 17.37 -24.34 30.41
C SER A 637 17.99 -24.85 29.11
N SER A 638 18.38 -26.12 29.05
CA SER A 638 18.97 -26.74 27.86
C SER A 638 18.02 -26.78 26.65
N ALA A 639 16.74 -26.48 26.84
CA ALA A 639 15.75 -26.38 25.77
C ALA A 639 15.77 -25.03 25.05
N VAL A 640 16.40 -24.01 25.64
CA VAL A 640 16.50 -22.66 25.09
C VAL A 640 17.92 -22.51 24.55
N GLY A 641 18.03 -22.29 23.24
CA GLY A 641 19.32 -22.08 22.57
C GLY A 641 20.08 -20.86 23.11
N THR A 642 21.21 -20.52 22.49
CA THR A 642 21.99 -19.35 22.91
C THR A 642 21.26 -18.06 22.52
N LEU A 643 20.81 -17.28 23.51
CA LEU A 643 20.10 -16.00 23.28
C LEU A 643 21.09 -14.87 22.95
N PHE A 644 21.74 -14.93 21.79
CA PHE A 644 22.88 -14.07 21.41
C PHE A 644 22.56 -12.57 21.53
N VAL A 645 21.48 -12.09 20.92
CA VAL A 645 21.12 -10.66 20.94
C VAL A 645 20.79 -10.16 22.35
N LEU A 646 20.22 -11.01 23.21
CA LEU A 646 19.90 -10.63 24.59
C LEU A 646 21.14 -10.63 25.47
N ARG A 647 22.08 -11.54 25.20
CA ARG A 647 23.32 -11.65 25.96
C ARG A 647 24.26 -10.49 25.65
N ASN A 648 24.43 -10.12 24.39
CA ASN A 648 25.48 -9.21 23.91
C ASN A 648 25.07 -7.73 23.81
N THR A 649 23.82 -7.38 24.10
CA THR A 649 23.35 -5.98 24.22
C THR A 649 23.77 -5.32 25.54
N ASN A 650 23.92 -4.00 25.53
CA ASN A 650 24.39 -3.22 26.69
C ASN A 650 23.28 -2.85 27.68
N MET A 651 22.03 -2.98 27.28
CA MET A 651 20.84 -2.65 28.06
C MET A 651 20.06 -3.92 28.43
N PRO A 652 19.10 -3.83 29.38
CA PRO A 652 18.18 -4.93 29.63
C PRO A 652 17.47 -5.32 28.32
N ALA A 653 17.31 -6.62 28.11
CA ALA A 653 16.97 -7.18 26.82
C ALA A 653 16.07 -8.41 26.96
N VAL A 654 15.00 -8.47 26.16
CA VAL A 654 14.08 -9.61 26.12
C VAL A 654 13.79 -10.05 24.68
N LEU A 655 13.43 -11.31 24.51
CA LEU A 655 12.88 -11.86 23.27
C LEU A 655 11.47 -12.38 23.56
N VAL A 656 10.48 -11.97 22.79
CA VAL A 656 9.07 -12.30 23.00
C VAL A 656 8.60 -13.24 21.91
N GLU A 657 8.24 -14.47 22.28
CA GLU A 657 7.50 -15.38 21.41
C GLU A 657 6.01 -15.10 21.56
N THR A 658 5.44 -14.44 20.58
CA THR A 658 4.08 -13.91 20.67
C THR A 658 3.00 -14.97 20.43
N GLY A 659 3.37 -16.17 19.97
CA GLY A 659 2.50 -17.32 19.72
C GLY A 659 3.22 -18.46 19.01
N PHE A 660 2.50 -19.54 18.69
CA PHE A 660 3.06 -20.72 17.99
C PHE A 660 2.47 -20.90 16.59
N ILE A 661 3.21 -20.57 15.52
CA ILE A 661 2.68 -20.59 14.15
C ILE A 661 2.47 -22.00 13.59
N THR A 662 3.01 -23.05 14.24
CA THR A 662 2.70 -24.45 13.90
C THR A 662 1.35 -24.93 14.45
N ASN A 663 0.73 -24.15 15.35
CA ASN A 663 -0.64 -24.38 15.81
C ASN A 663 -1.62 -23.56 14.95
N GLU A 664 -2.66 -24.20 14.43
CA GLU A 664 -3.60 -23.56 13.49
C GLU A 664 -4.35 -22.35 14.07
N GLU A 665 -4.84 -22.45 15.32
CA GLU A 665 -5.56 -21.36 15.99
C GLU A 665 -4.61 -20.17 16.20
N GLU A 666 -3.40 -20.45 16.68
CA GLU A 666 -2.36 -19.45 16.92
C GLU A 666 -1.84 -18.84 15.62
N ALA A 667 -1.65 -19.61 14.54
CA ALA A 667 -1.22 -19.07 13.25
C ALA A 667 -2.21 -18.02 12.72
N LYS A 668 -3.51 -18.33 12.79
CA LYS A 668 -4.59 -17.40 12.43
C LYS A 668 -4.63 -16.17 13.36
N ARG A 669 -4.45 -16.36 14.66
CA ARG A 669 -4.36 -15.26 15.65
C ARG A 669 -3.15 -14.37 15.40
N CYS A 670 -1.98 -14.95 15.22
CA CYS A 670 -0.72 -14.25 14.97
C CYS A 670 -0.74 -13.48 13.66
N ALA A 671 -1.47 -13.96 12.64
CA ALA A 671 -1.69 -13.23 11.39
C ALA A 671 -2.79 -12.15 11.47
N SER A 672 -3.61 -12.14 12.53
CA SER A 672 -4.65 -11.13 12.72
C SER A 672 -4.06 -9.80 13.18
N SER A 673 -4.22 -8.75 12.37
CA SER A 673 -3.73 -7.41 12.68
C SER A 673 -4.26 -6.85 14.02
N ASP A 674 -5.49 -7.20 14.40
CA ASP A 674 -6.10 -6.76 15.66
C ASP A 674 -5.46 -7.46 16.87
N GLU A 675 -5.18 -8.76 16.74
CA GLU A 675 -4.51 -9.53 17.79
C GLU A 675 -3.04 -9.12 17.93
N GLN A 676 -2.35 -8.88 16.82
CA GLN A 676 -1.00 -8.29 16.83
C GLN A 676 -0.98 -6.92 17.51
N GLN A 677 -2.02 -6.10 17.33
CA GLN A 677 -2.13 -4.78 17.96
C GLN A 677 -2.32 -4.92 19.48
N LYS A 678 -3.16 -5.84 19.94
CA LYS A 678 -3.31 -6.15 21.38
C LYS A 678 -1.98 -6.61 21.99
N VAL A 679 -1.23 -7.46 21.30
CA VAL A 679 0.12 -7.89 21.74
C VAL A 679 1.06 -6.69 21.87
N ALA A 680 1.12 -5.82 20.85
CA ALA A 680 1.95 -4.62 20.88
C ALA A 680 1.58 -3.65 22.02
N GLU A 681 0.28 -3.47 22.28
CA GLU A 681 -0.23 -2.66 23.40
C GLU A 681 0.17 -3.25 24.75
N ALA A 682 0.00 -4.55 24.94
CA ALA A 682 0.38 -5.25 26.16
C ALA A 682 1.89 -5.11 26.45
N ILE A 683 2.72 -5.30 25.42
CA ILE A 683 4.16 -5.08 25.55
C ILE A 683 4.47 -3.63 25.94
N ALA A 684 3.85 -2.65 25.29
CA ALA A 684 4.09 -1.24 25.57
C ALA A 684 3.62 -0.81 26.98
N GLU A 685 2.48 -1.34 27.45
CA GLU A 685 1.96 -1.16 28.81
C GLU A 685 2.92 -1.74 29.86
N ALA A 686 3.45 -2.94 29.60
CA ALA A 686 4.43 -3.57 30.48
C ALA A 686 5.75 -2.79 30.53
N ILE A 687 6.24 -2.30 29.39
CA ILE A 687 7.43 -1.44 29.30
C ILE A 687 7.19 -0.14 30.10
N GLU A 688 6.08 0.55 29.85
CA GLU A 688 5.74 1.81 30.51
C GLU A 688 5.70 1.68 32.04
N SER A 689 5.13 0.59 32.53
CA SER A 689 5.00 0.32 33.96
C SER A 689 6.31 -0.07 34.66
N ASN A 690 7.36 -0.42 33.90
CA ASN A 690 8.59 -1.01 34.45
C ASN A 690 9.90 -0.28 34.03
N LEU A 691 9.83 0.70 33.12
CA LEU A 691 10.98 1.51 32.67
C LEU A 691 10.94 2.97 33.13
N SER A 692 9.89 3.37 33.87
CA SER A 692 9.73 4.71 34.48
C SER A 692 10.69 4.97 35.64
#